data_AF-H2KZW3-F1
#
_entry.id   AF-H2KZW3-F1
#
_cell.length_a   1.000
_cell.length_b   1.000
_cell.length_c   1.000
_cell.angle_alpha   90.00
_cell.angle_beta   90.00
_cell.angle_gamma   90.00
#
_symmetry.space_group_name_H-M   'P 1'
#
loop_
_entity.id
_entity.type
_entity.pdbx_description
1 polymer ?
#
loop_
_entity_poly.entity_id
_entity_poly.type
_entity_poly.pdbx_seq_one_letter_code
_entity_poly.pdbx_strand_id
1 'polypeptide(L)'
;MSTPTSNESTSSSSNNSDQRVLFPDIQRDDIQVGDHIGVGTFGAVFSGNWTLPDGSQRTIALKKVFVLEKEAEILSKIRHKNIIQFYGICKATGNDFFIVTEYAEKGSLYDFIHSEESQSFASSSGGNSFDVVVKWASQIASGIQYLHYDAVDTIIHRDLKSKNVVLDKNLVCKICDFGTSKDLTHSCTAPSWGGTAAWMSPEMILQSEGLTTATDVWSYGVVLWEILSKEVPYKDYSEFRIFTMITQSGITLAIPPSCPAPLKQLMSNCWKMTPKDRANMRQIQGELNRLAGNQKVMDECEKFMGLEDWKTEIEKQEKNVEKMRKDLEKRREQLEIREKALKQRMKVEQAVLDSARHPPEDVHQWSEHHTSHWVETVLGRVANDKKFLDRVNAAVFRNRITGARLLGMTQNDLEHLGVHKVGSRIELMKMIRKLADTQKALHNFPTLEQAKRIEMTLKTEKEAAGQLANDVDIVIIVGMYVRKMNATRRKFKFYADSDWIDDTDIPAKSKSKHASSLIKTVCFSVLDENTKKPINEPACSISSGMTTNPDWITVDTEDDVKIRVIVSVYYADIVTQPRNTEVIKVVTSLEESKILEERHVHLRLRRSSSSASISTPSPVIAPVYHPFGHLNNGFHHTTSSPQLRGFWHRKQTGMNRHGLTETELSSLQEQLRTPSPDKKVVDENVIIHVPKLTRRRRTTTTNSEDTEKSDTNNKTPESQARRVHVHGGKDKWNWKKGKSRPKFT
;
A
#
# COMPACT_ATOMS: atom_id res chain seq x y z
N MET A 1 -31.90 55.96 12.02
CA MET A 1 -31.33 57.28 12.34
C MET A 1 -29.99 57.37 11.63
N SER A 2 -29.83 58.40 10.81
CA SER A 2 -28.88 58.49 9.71
C SER A 2 -27.58 59.20 10.11
N THR A 3 -26.44 58.68 9.59
CA THR A 3 -25.15 59.34 9.31
C THR A 3 -24.34 59.90 10.52
N PRO A 4 -22.99 59.78 10.54
CA PRO A 4 -22.13 60.19 9.43
C PRO A 4 -20.94 59.27 9.09
N THR A 5 -20.82 59.03 7.79
CA THR A 5 -19.61 58.60 7.08
C THR A 5 -18.65 59.78 6.98
N SER A 6 -17.47 59.69 7.61
CA SER A 6 -16.36 60.64 7.41
C SER A 6 -15.18 59.92 6.77
N ASN A 7 -15.07 60.13 5.45
CA ASN A 7 -13.92 60.00 4.55
C ASN A 7 -12.62 59.41 5.12
N GLU A 8 -12.33 58.18 4.73
CA GLU A 8 -11.00 57.59 4.72
C GLU A 8 -10.13 58.29 3.67
N SER A 9 -9.24 59.18 4.12
CA SER A 9 -8.10 59.61 3.32
C SER A 9 -6.99 58.58 3.47
N THR A 10 -6.90 57.69 2.49
CA THR A 10 -5.84 56.70 2.31
C THR A 10 -4.50 57.39 2.00
N SER A 11 -3.73 57.73 3.03
CA SER A 11 -2.28 57.95 2.88
C SER A 11 -1.57 56.64 3.14
N SER A 12 -1.40 55.85 2.08
CA SER A 12 -0.59 54.64 2.04
C SER A 12 0.89 55.02 2.14
N SER A 13 1.35 55.37 3.33
CA SER A 13 2.77 55.47 3.66
C SER A 13 3.21 54.10 4.14
N SER A 14 3.73 53.32 3.20
CA SER A 14 4.38 52.03 3.41
C SER A 14 5.63 52.18 4.29
N ASN A 15 5.45 52.38 5.59
CA ASN A 15 6.48 52.27 6.61
C ASN A 15 6.56 50.81 7.05
N ASN A 16 7.12 49.95 6.20
CA ASN A 16 7.50 48.58 6.57
C ASN A 16 9.02 48.46 6.65
N SER A 17 9.68 49.49 7.20
CA SER A 17 11.11 49.48 7.47
C SER A 17 11.36 48.93 8.88
N ASP A 18 11.84 47.69 8.93
CA ASP A 18 12.74 47.16 9.94
C ASP A 18 12.37 47.43 11.41
N GLN A 19 11.46 46.61 11.97
CA GLN A 19 11.53 46.29 13.40
C GLN A 19 12.85 45.54 13.67
N ARG A 20 13.98 46.27 13.71
CA ARG A 20 15.21 45.74 14.28
C ARG A 20 14.92 45.46 15.76
N VAL A 21 14.87 44.19 16.12
CA VAL A 21 14.83 43.75 17.52
C VAL A 21 16.00 44.45 18.23
N LEU A 22 15.67 45.34 19.17
CA LEU A 22 16.65 46.12 19.92
C LEU A 22 17.24 45.22 21.01
N PHE A 23 18.37 44.60 20.71
CA PHE A 23 19.20 43.92 21.71
C PHE A 23 19.95 44.97 22.54
N PRO A 24 20.21 44.74 23.84
CA PRO A 24 21.16 45.55 24.58
C PRO A 24 22.54 45.50 23.89
N ASP A 25 23.05 46.65 23.46
CA ASP A 25 24.36 46.76 22.80
C ASP A 25 25.43 47.10 23.85
N ILE A 26 26.39 46.20 24.02
CA ILE A 26 27.51 46.33 24.95
C ILE A 26 28.71 46.88 24.18
N GLN A 27 29.30 47.96 24.69
CA GLN A 27 30.43 48.60 24.02
C GLN A 27 31.64 47.68 23.99
N ARG A 28 32.31 47.61 22.84
CA ARG A 28 33.48 46.75 22.66
C ARG A 28 34.60 47.09 23.64
N ASP A 29 34.75 48.36 23.99
CA ASP A 29 35.79 48.85 24.91
C ASP A 29 35.56 48.37 26.35
N ASP A 30 34.32 48.04 26.71
CA ASP A 30 33.99 47.51 28.04
C ASP A 30 34.31 46.01 28.17
N ILE A 31 34.60 45.34 27.07
CA ILE A 31 34.83 43.89 27.01
C ILE A 31 36.32 43.57 26.86
N GLN A 32 36.90 42.90 27.84
CA GLN A 32 38.17 42.21 27.70
C GLN A 32 37.93 40.74 27.35
N VAL A 33 38.26 40.35 26.11
CA VAL A 33 38.17 38.96 25.67
C VAL A 33 39.32 38.16 26.30
N GLY A 34 38.97 37.07 26.98
CA GLY A 34 39.91 36.16 27.63
C GLY A 34 40.12 34.88 26.83
N ASP A 35 40.31 33.78 27.55
CA ASP A 35 40.67 32.49 26.98
C ASP A 35 39.55 31.86 26.15
N HIS A 36 39.95 31.11 25.14
CA HIS A 36 39.04 30.28 24.34
C HIS A 36 38.59 29.06 25.15
N ILE A 37 37.30 28.98 25.46
CA ILE A 37 36.73 27.95 26.36
C ILE A 37 36.03 26.81 25.60
N GLY A 38 35.68 26.98 24.33
CA GLY A 38 35.07 25.89 23.55
C GLY A 38 34.78 26.23 22.09
N VAL A 39 34.71 25.20 21.24
CA VAL A 39 34.23 25.27 19.86
C VAL A 39 32.88 24.58 19.76
N GLY A 40 31.82 25.32 19.44
CA GLY A 40 30.51 24.76 19.09
C GLY A 40 30.33 24.63 17.58
N THR A 41 29.23 24.03 17.14
CA THR A 41 28.83 23.97 15.71
C THR A 41 28.59 25.35 15.11
N PHE A 42 28.24 26.34 15.93
CA PHE A 42 27.84 27.69 15.52
C PHE A 42 28.88 28.77 15.80
N GLY A 43 30.03 28.44 16.40
CA GLY A 43 31.07 29.42 16.68
C GLY A 43 32.01 29.06 17.83
N ALA A 44 33.03 29.90 18.01
CA ALA A 44 33.96 29.81 19.14
C ALA A 44 33.43 30.60 20.33
N VAL A 45 33.56 30.02 21.52
CA VAL A 45 33.17 30.64 22.79
C VAL A 45 34.43 31.03 23.55
N PHE A 46 34.46 32.27 24.01
CA PHE A 46 35.55 32.83 24.81
C PHE A 46 35.02 33.20 26.18
N SER A 47 35.86 33.08 27.20
CA SER A 47 35.65 33.79 28.46
C SER A 47 35.99 35.26 28.27
N GLY A 48 35.57 36.12 29.18
CA GLY A 48 35.97 37.52 29.18
C GLY A 48 35.57 38.22 30.47
N ASN A 49 36.00 39.48 30.59
CA ASN A 49 35.58 40.39 31.65
C ASN A 49 34.83 41.56 31.03
N TRP A 50 33.67 41.88 31.58
CA TRP A 50 32.87 43.05 31.25
C TRP A 50 33.02 44.09 32.36
N THR A 51 33.50 45.27 31.99
CA THR A 51 33.47 46.46 32.85
C THR A 51 32.06 47.05 32.84
N LEU A 52 31.37 46.95 33.97
CA LEU A 52 30.04 47.53 34.14
C LEU A 52 30.12 49.05 34.31
N PRO A 53 29.02 49.79 34.10
CA PRO A 53 29.00 51.26 34.25
C PRO A 53 29.41 51.79 35.63
N ASP A 54 29.29 50.96 36.67
CA ASP A 54 29.73 51.27 38.04
C ASP A 54 31.23 50.98 38.27
N GLY A 55 31.95 50.55 37.24
CA GLY A 55 33.37 50.17 37.28
C GLY A 55 33.64 48.74 37.76
N SER A 56 32.61 48.00 38.20
CA SER A 56 32.77 46.62 38.64
C SER A 56 33.06 45.67 37.46
N GLN A 57 33.82 44.62 37.71
CA GLN A 57 34.16 43.61 36.70
C GLN A 57 33.25 42.40 36.83
N ARG A 58 32.69 41.96 35.70
CA ARG A 58 31.88 40.74 35.62
C ARG A 58 32.48 39.76 34.63
N THR A 59 32.70 38.52 35.05
CA THR A 59 33.10 37.45 34.13
C THR A 59 31.91 37.03 33.25
N ILE A 60 32.15 36.89 31.95
CA ILE A 60 31.15 36.66 30.91
C ILE A 60 31.60 35.55 29.95
N ALA A 61 30.65 34.95 29.25
CA ALA A 61 30.90 34.09 28.09
C ALA A 61 30.51 34.84 26.80
N LEU A 62 31.41 34.78 25.81
CA LEU A 62 31.34 35.48 24.53
C LEU A 62 31.28 34.45 23.40
N LYS A 63 30.08 34.21 22.85
CA LYS A 63 29.91 33.33 21.67
C LYS A 63 30.04 34.17 20.41
N LYS A 64 31.10 33.94 19.62
CA LYS A 64 31.34 34.64 18.36
C LYS A 64 30.42 34.08 17.25
N VAL A 65 29.62 34.94 16.64
CA VAL A 65 28.68 34.61 15.56
C VAL A 65 28.86 35.57 14.38
N PHE A 66 28.66 35.08 13.15
CA PHE A 66 28.88 35.85 11.90
C PHE A 66 27.67 36.68 11.47
N VAL A 67 26.48 36.30 11.92
CA VAL A 67 25.21 37.01 11.68
C VAL A 67 24.54 37.14 13.03
N LEU A 68 23.82 38.23 13.29
CA LEU A 68 22.93 38.31 14.46
C LEU A 68 21.86 37.23 14.30
N GLU A 69 22.09 36.09 14.95
CA GLU A 69 21.30 34.89 14.81
C GLU A 69 19.95 35.02 15.54
N LYS A 70 19.02 34.15 15.15
CA LYS A 70 17.77 33.86 15.87
C LYS A 70 18.00 33.56 17.36
N GLU A 71 19.20 33.09 17.72
CA GLU A 71 19.60 32.86 19.10
C GLU A 71 19.52 34.13 19.95
N ALA A 72 20.06 35.27 19.49
CA ALA A 72 20.01 36.53 20.24
C ALA A 72 18.57 37.03 20.40
N GLU A 73 17.73 36.82 19.39
CA GLU A 73 16.30 37.11 19.45
C GLU A 73 15.59 36.30 20.53
N ILE A 74 15.78 34.99 20.54
CA ILE A 74 15.15 34.11 21.54
C ILE A 74 15.68 34.45 22.94
N LEU A 75 17.00 34.53 23.10
CA LEU A 75 17.66 34.84 24.37
C LEU A 75 17.22 36.19 24.97
N SER A 76 16.93 37.19 24.12
CA SER A 76 16.46 38.50 24.59
C SER A 76 15.05 38.48 25.21
N LYS A 77 14.24 37.47 24.86
CA LYS A 77 12.84 37.33 25.31
C LYS A 77 12.69 36.42 26.52
N ILE A 78 13.75 35.71 26.92
CA ILE A 78 13.69 34.69 27.97
C ILE A 78 14.56 35.05 29.17
N ARG A 79 14.04 34.77 30.37
CA ARG A 79 14.77 34.95 31.63
C ARG A 79 14.28 33.96 32.67
N HIS A 80 15.15 33.05 33.07
CA HIS A 80 14.84 32.03 34.06
C HIS A 80 16.11 31.57 34.78
N LYS A 81 16.00 31.18 36.07
CA LYS A 81 17.15 30.76 36.89
C LYS A 81 17.93 29.57 36.32
N ASN A 82 17.25 28.72 35.54
CA ASN A 82 17.81 27.53 34.88
C ASN A 82 18.01 27.69 33.37
N ILE A 83 18.10 28.93 32.89
CA ILE A 83 18.48 29.28 31.52
C ILE A 83 19.65 30.25 31.62
N ILE A 84 20.60 30.14 30.69
CA ILE A 84 21.75 31.04 30.65
C ILE A 84 21.29 32.49 30.48
N GLN A 85 21.73 33.36 31.39
CA GLN A 85 21.35 34.77 31.37
C GLN A 85 22.05 35.48 30.22
N PHE A 86 21.25 35.98 29.28
CA PHE A 86 21.70 36.88 28.23
C PHE A 86 21.87 38.30 28.76
N TYR A 87 23.00 38.93 28.43
CA TYR A 87 23.29 40.32 28.80
C TYR A 87 23.13 41.27 27.62
N GLY A 88 23.46 40.82 26.41
CA GLY A 88 23.42 41.68 25.23
C GLY A 88 24.29 41.14 24.10
N ILE A 89 24.46 41.98 23.09
CA ILE A 89 25.38 41.73 21.99
C ILE A 89 26.53 42.72 22.08
N CYS A 90 27.71 42.32 21.61
CA CYS A 90 28.86 43.20 21.44
C CYS A 90 29.38 43.05 20.02
N LYS A 91 29.65 44.14 19.31
CA LYS A 91 30.32 44.05 18.00
C LYS A 91 31.71 43.44 18.17
N ALA A 92 32.04 42.45 17.36
CA ALA A 92 33.38 41.87 17.29
C ALA A 92 34.19 42.56 16.18
N THR A 93 35.36 42.01 15.84
CA THR A 93 36.14 42.48 14.69
C THR A 93 35.43 42.18 13.37
N GLY A 94 35.35 43.17 12.47
CA GLY A 94 34.67 43.03 11.18
C GLY A 94 33.15 43.12 11.30
N ASN A 95 32.45 42.19 10.64
CA ASN A 95 30.98 42.09 10.66
C ASN A 95 30.46 41.07 11.68
N ASP A 96 31.35 40.55 12.53
CA ASP A 96 31.01 39.52 13.51
C ASP A 96 30.43 40.16 14.78
N PHE A 97 29.65 39.38 15.52
CA PHE A 97 29.07 39.78 16.81
C PHE A 97 29.46 38.76 17.88
N PHE A 98 29.51 39.21 19.13
CA PHE A 98 29.52 38.36 20.30
C PHE A 98 28.14 38.38 20.95
N ILE A 99 27.57 37.21 21.18
CA ILE A 99 26.46 37.04 22.12
C ILE A 99 27.08 36.96 23.52
N VAL A 100 26.71 37.91 24.38
CA VAL A 100 27.26 38.06 25.73
C VAL A 100 26.31 37.45 26.73
N THR A 101 26.78 36.45 27.46
CA THR A 101 26.00 35.71 28.47
C THR A 101 26.75 35.59 29.78
N GLU A 102 26.08 35.15 30.84
CA GLU A 102 26.75 34.78 32.08
C GLU A 102 27.77 33.66 31.86
N TYR A 103 28.90 33.73 32.57
CA TYR A 103 29.90 32.68 32.56
C TYR A 103 29.53 31.62 33.59
N ALA A 104 29.48 30.36 33.16
CA ALA A 104 29.21 29.21 34.01
C ALA A 104 30.53 28.50 34.35
N GLU A 105 31.01 28.70 35.58
CA GLU A 105 32.38 28.38 35.98
C GLU A 105 32.71 26.89 35.97
N LYS A 106 31.70 26.02 36.06
CA LYS A 106 31.87 24.57 36.10
C LYS A 106 31.72 23.92 34.73
N GLY A 107 31.58 24.72 33.67
CA GLY A 107 31.52 24.22 32.29
C GLY A 107 30.23 23.44 32.00
N SER A 108 30.30 22.54 31.03
CA SER A 108 29.15 21.73 30.63
C SER A 108 28.85 20.62 31.65
N LEU A 109 27.57 20.27 31.79
CA LEU A 109 27.13 19.15 32.62
C LEU A 109 27.77 17.85 32.14
N TYR A 110 27.92 17.67 30.83
CA TYR A 110 28.64 16.52 30.26
C TYR A 110 30.08 16.43 30.78
N ASP A 111 30.85 17.52 30.73
CA ASP A 111 32.24 17.49 31.19
C ASP A 111 32.29 17.31 32.72
N PHE A 112 31.37 17.95 33.45
CA PHE A 112 31.30 17.84 34.90
C PHE A 112 30.99 16.42 35.38
N ILE A 113 29.96 15.75 34.85
CA ILE A 113 29.59 14.39 35.32
C ILE A 113 30.70 13.36 35.07
N HIS A 114 31.50 13.55 34.02
CA HIS A 114 32.65 12.69 33.67
C HIS A 114 33.98 13.14 34.31
N SER A 115 33.98 14.22 35.10
CA SER A 115 35.18 14.71 35.79
C SER A 115 35.44 13.99 37.13
N GLU A 116 36.69 14.03 37.59
CA GLU A 116 37.05 13.59 38.95
C GLU A 116 36.37 14.46 40.03
N GLU A 117 36.08 15.73 39.74
CA GLU A 117 35.39 16.63 40.65
C GLU A 117 33.98 16.12 41.00
N SER A 118 33.27 15.54 40.04
CA SER A 118 31.97 14.87 40.26
C SER A 118 32.05 13.70 41.23
N GLN A 119 33.16 12.94 41.22
CA GLN A 119 33.37 11.81 42.12
C GLN A 119 33.67 12.29 43.55
N SER A 120 34.50 13.33 43.68
CA SER A 120 34.81 13.96 44.97
C SER A 120 33.57 14.65 45.57
N PHE A 121 32.77 15.33 44.75
CA PHE A 121 31.56 16.02 45.19
C PHE A 121 30.53 15.06 45.81
N ALA A 122 30.30 13.91 45.17
CA ALA A 122 29.43 12.87 45.72
C ALA A 122 29.90 12.38 47.10
N SER A 123 31.22 12.34 47.33
CA SER A 123 31.81 11.89 48.60
C SER A 123 31.81 12.97 49.69
N SER A 124 31.93 14.24 49.31
CA SER A 124 32.12 15.38 50.24
C SER A 124 30.83 16.11 50.61
N SER A 125 29.75 15.90 49.85
CA SER A 125 28.47 16.59 50.07
C SER A 125 27.84 16.30 51.43
N GLY A 126 28.24 15.23 52.14
CA GLY A 126 27.66 14.80 53.42
C GLY A 126 26.16 14.42 53.37
N GLY A 127 25.48 14.75 52.27
CA GLY A 127 24.11 14.41 51.93
C GLY A 127 24.05 13.36 50.82
N ASN A 128 22.82 12.93 50.53
CA ASN A 128 22.53 11.86 49.58
C ASN A 128 23.01 12.26 48.19
N SER A 129 23.84 11.45 47.52
CA SER A 129 24.30 11.79 46.16
C SER A 129 23.13 11.91 45.17
N PHE A 130 22.03 11.20 45.43
CA PHE A 130 20.80 11.27 44.66
C PHE A 130 20.05 12.60 44.80
N ASP A 131 20.24 13.35 45.89
CA ASP A 131 19.64 14.68 46.04
C ASP A 131 20.14 15.63 44.96
N VAL A 132 21.43 15.51 44.59
CA VAL A 132 22.06 16.28 43.53
C VAL A 132 21.45 15.92 42.18
N VAL A 133 21.20 14.64 41.93
CA VAL A 133 20.59 14.15 40.69
C VAL A 133 19.17 14.68 40.54
N VAL A 134 18.34 14.56 41.59
CA VAL A 134 16.97 15.08 41.57
C VAL A 134 16.96 16.60 41.41
N LYS A 135 17.90 17.30 42.06
CA LYS A 135 18.07 18.75 41.93
C LYS A 135 18.41 19.14 40.49
N TRP A 136 19.39 18.53 39.85
CA TRP A 136 19.73 18.83 38.45
C TRP A 136 18.61 18.46 37.49
N ALA A 137 18.01 17.27 37.67
CA ALA A 137 16.88 16.82 36.87
C ALA A 137 15.70 17.80 36.95
N SER A 138 15.42 18.33 38.15
CA SER A 138 14.37 19.32 38.38
C SER A 138 14.73 20.70 37.83
N GLN A 139 15.97 21.13 37.96
CA GLN A 139 16.45 22.40 37.40
C GLN A 139 16.35 22.42 35.87
N ILE A 140 16.80 21.35 35.20
CA ILE A 140 16.71 21.23 33.74
C ILE A 140 15.25 21.16 33.31
N ALA A 141 14.43 20.34 33.98
CA ALA A 141 13.00 20.24 33.70
C ALA A 141 12.28 21.59 33.91
N SER A 142 12.66 22.36 34.94
CA SER A 142 12.13 23.70 35.20
C SER A 142 12.48 24.68 34.08
N GLY A 143 13.72 24.64 33.57
CA GLY A 143 14.14 25.48 32.46
C GLY A 143 13.38 25.18 31.16
N ILE A 144 13.22 23.90 30.83
CA ILE A 144 12.44 23.51 29.63
C ILE A 144 10.94 23.77 29.82
N GLN A 145 10.39 23.54 31.01
CA GLN A 145 9.00 23.87 31.32
C GLN A 145 8.73 25.36 31.08
N TYR A 146 9.63 26.24 31.54
CA TYR A 146 9.52 27.67 31.31
C TYR A 146 9.45 27.98 29.81
N LEU A 147 10.35 27.41 29.00
CA LEU A 147 10.33 27.59 27.53
C LEU A 147 9.03 27.11 26.89
N HIS A 148 8.46 26.01 27.39
CA HIS A 148 7.27 25.40 26.81
C HIS A 148 5.98 26.14 27.18
N TYR A 149 5.90 26.70 28.38
CA TYR A 149 4.62 27.13 28.96
C TYR A 149 4.59 28.55 29.53
N ASP A 150 5.72 29.06 30.02
CA ASP A 150 5.74 30.28 30.84
C ASP A 150 6.42 31.46 30.11
N ALA A 151 7.19 31.19 29.06
CA ALA A 151 7.69 32.19 28.13
C ALA A 151 6.55 32.82 27.31
N VAL A 152 6.79 34.03 26.78
CA VAL A 152 5.80 34.77 25.97
C VAL A 152 5.32 33.95 24.77
N ASP A 153 6.28 33.36 24.07
CA ASP A 153 6.05 32.41 22.99
C ASP A 153 6.52 31.02 23.46
N THR A 154 5.77 29.98 23.10
CA THR A 154 6.23 28.61 23.31
C THR A 154 7.46 28.34 22.44
N ILE A 155 8.59 28.09 23.10
CA ILE A 155 9.88 27.81 22.49
C ILE A 155 10.18 26.32 22.60
N ILE A 156 10.56 25.69 21.49
CA ILE A 156 11.13 24.33 21.48
C ILE A 156 12.64 24.46 21.33
N HIS A 157 13.40 23.88 22.27
CA HIS A 157 14.86 24.01 22.31
C HIS A 157 15.53 23.31 21.13
N ARG A 158 15.14 22.05 20.86
CA ARG A 158 15.57 21.16 19.76
C ARG A 158 17.00 20.62 19.78
N ASP A 159 17.89 21.21 20.56
CA ASP A 159 19.25 20.67 20.76
C ASP A 159 19.60 20.53 22.25
N LEU A 160 18.64 20.02 23.03
CA LEU A 160 18.88 19.76 24.45
C LEU A 160 19.80 18.55 24.59
N LYS A 161 20.95 18.76 25.22
CA LYS A 161 21.96 17.73 25.53
C LYS A 161 22.76 18.15 26.74
N SER A 162 23.40 17.21 27.41
CA SER A 162 24.26 17.48 28.58
C SER A 162 25.39 18.47 28.29
N LYS A 163 25.86 18.57 27.04
CA LYS A 163 26.83 19.59 26.61
C LYS A 163 26.26 21.02 26.51
N ASN A 164 24.95 21.15 26.32
CA ASN A 164 24.22 22.42 26.26
C ASN A 164 23.50 22.75 27.59
N VAL A 165 23.87 22.05 28.66
CA VAL A 165 23.53 22.44 30.03
C VAL A 165 24.85 22.80 30.68
N VAL A 166 24.98 24.01 31.21
CA VAL A 166 26.18 24.45 31.93
C VAL A 166 25.89 24.63 33.41
N LEU A 167 26.94 24.56 34.23
CA LEU A 167 26.86 24.65 35.68
C LEU A 167 27.57 25.93 36.16
N ASP A 168 26.88 26.73 36.97
CA ASP A 168 27.51 27.85 37.65
C ASP A 168 28.36 27.39 38.84
N LYS A 169 29.06 28.32 39.50
CA LYS A 169 29.85 28.08 40.71
C LYS A 169 29.10 27.37 41.85
N ASN A 170 27.77 27.46 41.89
CA ASN A 170 26.92 26.84 42.92
C ASN A 170 26.28 25.53 42.42
N LEU A 171 26.75 25.00 41.28
CA LEU A 171 26.23 23.80 40.62
C LEU A 171 24.75 23.91 40.23
N VAL A 172 24.31 25.12 39.86
CA VAL A 172 22.98 25.34 39.28
C VAL A 172 23.05 25.09 37.78
N CYS A 173 22.20 24.18 37.29
CA CYS A 173 22.05 23.90 35.86
C CYS A 173 21.39 25.08 35.14
N LYS A 174 22.02 25.48 34.03
CA LYS A 174 21.56 26.54 33.12
C LYS A 174 21.61 26.01 31.69
N ILE A 175 20.46 26.00 31.01
CA ILE A 175 20.36 25.59 29.61
C ILE A 175 20.90 26.71 28.72
N CYS A 176 21.72 26.36 27.73
CA CYS A 176 22.32 27.27 26.77
C CYS A 176 22.22 26.74 25.34
N ASP A 177 22.75 27.50 24.37
CA ASP A 177 22.78 27.17 22.93
C ASP A 177 21.40 27.09 22.25
N PHE A 178 20.79 28.26 22.06
CA PHE A 178 19.46 28.40 21.46
C PHE A 178 19.51 28.56 19.92
N GLY A 179 20.66 28.29 19.29
CA GLY A 179 20.86 28.45 17.84
C GLY A 179 19.90 27.63 16.97
N THR A 180 19.39 26.52 17.50
CA THR A 180 18.41 25.66 16.80
C THR A 180 16.96 25.87 17.25
N SER A 181 16.75 26.69 18.27
CA SER A 181 15.44 26.87 18.90
C SER A 181 14.46 27.63 18.01
N LYS A 182 13.16 27.35 18.17
CA LYS A 182 12.09 28.03 17.42
C LYS A 182 10.83 28.24 18.23
N ASP A 183 10.24 29.40 18.02
CA ASP A 183 8.88 29.73 18.42
C ASP A 183 7.89 28.94 17.54
N LEU A 184 6.83 28.40 18.15
CA LEU A 184 5.80 27.62 17.44
C LEU A 184 5.10 28.39 16.31
N THR A 185 5.18 29.72 16.29
CA THR A 185 4.63 30.61 15.25
C THR A 185 5.20 30.35 13.85
N HIS A 186 6.39 29.72 13.74
CA HIS A 186 7.09 29.47 12.47
C HIS A 186 7.42 27.98 12.27
N SER A 187 6.41 27.11 12.20
CA SER A 187 6.63 25.69 11.91
C SER A 187 6.82 25.44 10.40
N CYS A 188 8.07 25.18 9.96
CA CYS A 188 8.47 24.27 8.86
C CYS A 188 9.90 24.62 8.42
N THR A 189 10.92 23.99 9.00
CA THR A 189 12.28 23.99 8.41
C THR A 189 13.09 22.82 8.98
N ALA A 190 13.89 22.20 8.10
CA ALA A 190 14.63 20.96 8.33
C ALA A 190 15.62 21.05 9.50
N PRO A 191 15.92 19.94 10.20
CA PRO A 191 16.94 19.90 11.24
C PRO A 191 18.33 20.17 10.67
N SER A 192 19.13 20.95 11.39
CA SER A 192 20.58 21.07 11.16
C SER A 192 21.25 19.74 11.49
N TRP A 193 21.84 19.08 10.50
CA TRP A 193 22.62 17.85 10.71
C TRP A 193 23.94 18.24 11.39
N GLY A 194 24.13 17.84 12.65
CA GLY A 194 25.34 18.15 13.41
C GLY A 194 25.46 17.41 14.75
N GLY A 195 26.14 16.25 14.73
CA GLY A 195 26.94 15.70 15.83
C GLY A 195 26.26 15.24 17.12
N THR A 196 24.93 15.17 17.18
CA THR A 196 24.17 14.92 18.44
C THR A 196 23.10 13.84 18.27
N ALA A 197 23.36 12.80 17.46
CA ALA A 197 22.36 11.77 17.13
C ALA A 197 21.70 11.12 18.36
N ALA A 198 22.46 10.97 19.46
CA ALA A 198 22.01 10.30 20.67
C ALA A 198 20.84 10.98 21.42
N TRP A 199 20.67 12.30 21.28
CA TRP A 199 19.61 13.06 21.97
C TRP A 199 18.41 13.36 21.06
N MET A 200 18.51 13.02 19.76
CA MET A 200 17.45 13.32 18.79
C MET A 200 16.24 12.42 19.01
N SER A 201 15.05 13.03 18.99
CA SER A 201 13.79 12.29 19.05
C SER A 201 13.50 11.55 17.73
N PRO A 202 12.69 10.48 17.75
CA PRO A 202 12.30 9.74 16.54
C PRO A 202 11.76 10.63 15.42
N GLU A 203 10.90 11.58 15.76
CA GLU A 203 10.29 12.53 14.81
C GLU A 203 11.29 13.54 14.24
N MET A 204 12.36 13.88 14.98
CA MET A 204 13.47 14.67 14.43
C MET A 204 14.28 13.86 13.43
N ILE A 205 14.62 12.61 13.77
CA ILE A 205 15.39 11.71 12.90
C ILE A 205 14.61 11.43 11.61
N LEU A 206 13.31 11.15 11.73
CA LEU A 206 12.41 10.89 10.60
C LEU A 206 11.99 12.15 9.85
N GLN A 207 12.39 13.35 10.30
CA GLN A 207 12.01 14.64 9.72
C GLN A 207 10.49 14.77 9.55
N SER A 208 9.73 14.36 10.56
CA SER A 208 8.27 14.41 10.52
C SER A 208 7.77 15.85 10.45
N GLU A 209 6.68 16.08 9.73
CA GLU A 209 6.02 17.40 9.70
C GLU A 209 5.46 17.74 11.09
N GLY A 210 5.86 18.89 11.64
CA GLY A 210 5.34 19.43 12.90
C GLY A 210 6.03 18.87 14.15
N LEU A 211 7.26 19.32 14.43
CA LEU A 211 7.90 19.10 15.72
C LEU A 211 7.11 19.81 16.83
N THR A 212 7.00 19.15 17.99
CA THR A 212 6.29 19.66 19.17
C THR A 212 7.25 19.77 20.35
N THR A 213 6.79 20.34 21.45
CA THR A 213 7.54 20.39 22.73
C THR A 213 7.95 19.00 23.24
N ALA A 214 7.26 17.94 22.81
CA ALA A 214 7.61 16.56 23.12
C ALA A 214 8.98 16.13 22.57
N THR A 215 9.54 16.86 21.60
CA THR A 215 10.92 16.67 21.13
C THR A 215 11.91 16.87 22.29
N ASP A 216 11.81 17.98 23.01
CA ASP A 216 12.72 18.28 24.12
C ASP A 216 12.53 17.31 25.29
N VAL A 217 11.32 16.73 25.44
CA VAL A 217 11.04 15.68 26.43
C VAL A 217 11.88 14.42 26.18
N TRP A 218 12.02 14.01 24.92
CA TRP A 218 12.87 12.87 24.58
C TRP A 218 14.32 13.14 24.96
N SER A 219 14.83 14.30 24.53
CA SER A 219 16.21 14.73 24.81
C SER A 219 16.46 14.88 26.30
N TYR A 220 15.49 15.41 27.05
CA TYR A 220 15.53 15.46 28.51
C TYR A 220 15.66 14.07 29.14
N GLY A 221 14.90 13.08 28.64
CA GLY A 221 15.03 11.69 29.09
C GLY A 221 16.46 11.16 28.92
N VAL A 222 17.11 11.49 27.80
CA VAL A 222 18.52 11.13 27.56
C VAL A 222 19.46 11.82 28.55
N VAL A 223 19.28 13.14 28.78
CA VAL A 223 20.08 13.88 29.77
C VAL A 223 19.88 13.34 31.19
N LEU A 224 18.65 12.98 31.56
CA LEU A 224 18.36 12.35 32.84
C LEU A 224 19.10 11.01 32.97
N TRP A 225 19.08 10.19 31.91
CA TRP A 225 19.84 8.95 31.87
C TRP A 225 21.33 9.21 32.03
N GLU A 226 21.90 10.22 31.37
CA GLU A 226 23.31 10.62 31.53
C GLU A 226 23.65 11.05 32.95
N ILE A 227 22.79 11.79 33.63
CA ILE A 227 23.05 12.21 35.02
C ILE A 227 23.08 11.00 35.95
N LEU A 228 22.15 10.05 35.73
CA LEU A 228 22.03 8.84 36.54
C LEU A 228 23.16 7.86 36.29
N SER A 229 23.54 7.71 35.03
CA SER A 229 24.53 6.77 34.57
C SER A 229 25.94 7.38 34.70
N LYS A 230 26.15 8.66 34.42
CA LYS A 230 27.51 9.21 34.15
C LYS A 230 28.21 8.46 33.00
N GLU A 231 27.43 7.92 32.06
CA GLU A 231 27.88 7.19 30.88
C GLU A 231 27.56 8.00 29.61
N VAL A 232 28.29 7.72 28.53
CA VAL A 232 28.01 8.35 27.23
C VAL A 232 26.82 7.65 26.57
N PRO A 233 25.75 8.37 26.18
CA PRO A 233 24.60 7.77 25.52
C PRO A 233 24.97 7.08 24.21
N TYR A 234 24.52 5.84 24.04
CA TYR A 234 24.80 5.04 22.84
C TYR A 234 26.30 4.96 22.51
N LYS A 235 27.15 4.83 23.54
CA LYS A 235 28.59 4.56 23.41
C LYS A 235 28.85 3.42 22.42
N ASP A 236 29.84 3.60 21.56
CA ASP A 236 30.24 2.64 20.50
C ASP A 236 29.24 2.42 19.35
N TYR A 237 28.12 3.15 19.32
CA TYR A 237 27.19 3.14 18.19
C TYR A 237 27.48 4.31 17.23
N SER A 238 27.46 4.04 15.93
CA SER A 238 27.48 5.10 14.92
C SER A 238 26.14 5.84 14.86
N GLU A 239 26.13 7.10 14.40
CA GLU A 239 24.90 7.90 14.26
C GLU A 239 23.82 7.16 13.45
N PHE A 240 24.20 6.53 12.34
CA PHE A 240 23.27 5.72 11.53
C PHE A 240 22.70 4.52 12.31
N ARG A 241 23.50 3.89 13.16
CA ARG A 241 23.04 2.77 13.99
C ARG A 241 22.08 3.27 15.08
N ILE A 242 22.35 4.41 15.69
CA ILE A 242 21.43 5.06 16.65
C ILE A 242 20.09 5.36 15.97
N PHE A 243 20.11 5.96 14.78
CA PHE A 243 18.89 6.28 14.02
C PHE A 243 18.06 5.04 13.71
N THR A 244 18.68 3.97 13.22
CA THR A 244 17.96 2.72 12.90
C THR A 244 17.44 2.01 14.15
N MET A 245 18.19 2.02 15.27
CA MET A 245 17.73 1.47 16.55
C MET A 245 16.48 2.18 17.06
N ILE A 246 16.51 3.51 17.12
CA ILE A 246 15.39 4.30 17.61
C ILE A 246 14.19 4.19 16.67
N THR A 247 14.37 4.45 15.36
CA THR A 247 13.24 4.62 14.43
C THR A 247 12.65 3.32 13.91
N GLN A 248 13.48 2.30 13.66
CA GLN A 248 13.02 1.03 13.06
C GLN A 248 12.75 -0.04 14.11
N SER A 249 13.57 -0.08 15.17
CA SER A 249 13.47 -1.11 16.21
C SER A 249 12.71 -0.64 17.46
N GLY A 250 12.53 0.69 17.63
CA GLY A 250 11.97 1.26 18.85
C GLY A 250 12.87 1.04 20.07
N ILE A 251 14.16 0.77 19.86
CA ILE A 251 15.12 0.50 20.93
C ILE A 251 15.65 1.84 21.44
N THR A 252 15.44 2.07 22.74
CA THR A 252 15.94 3.23 23.48
C THR A 252 17.18 2.85 24.30
N LEU A 253 17.71 3.78 25.09
CA LEU A 253 18.74 3.49 26.08
C LEU A 253 18.25 2.42 27.08
N ALA A 254 19.17 1.54 27.49
CA ALA A 254 18.89 0.49 28.45
C ALA A 254 18.69 1.11 29.85
N ILE A 255 17.59 0.73 30.50
CA ILE A 255 17.36 1.04 31.91
C ILE A 255 17.65 -0.23 32.72
N PRO A 256 18.66 -0.21 33.60
CA PRO A 256 19.00 -1.35 34.45
C PRO A 256 17.77 -1.87 35.21
N PRO A 257 17.52 -3.19 35.27
CA PRO A 257 16.46 -3.80 36.06
C PRO A 257 16.49 -3.43 37.54
N SER A 258 17.66 -3.15 38.10
CA SER A 258 17.84 -2.65 39.47
C SER A 258 17.38 -1.19 39.66
N CYS A 259 17.13 -0.43 38.58
CA CYS A 259 16.67 0.95 38.65
C CYS A 259 15.30 1.03 39.34
N PRO A 260 15.14 1.88 40.39
CA PRO A 260 13.88 2.05 41.08
C PRO A 260 12.71 2.35 40.14
N ALA A 261 11.58 1.69 40.39
CA ALA A 261 10.43 1.73 39.48
C ALA A 261 9.94 3.15 39.14
N PRO A 262 9.90 4.12 40.08
CA PRO A 262 9.49 5.48 39.76
C PRO A 262 10.41 6.18 38.73
N LEU A 263 11.72 5.99 38.86
CA LEU A 263 12.71 6.58 37.96
C LEU A 263 12.71 5.91 36.59
N LYS A 264 12.61 4.58 36.58
CA LYS A 264 12.40 3.80 35.36
C LYS A 264 11.14 4.23 34.62
N GLN A 265 10.05 4.47 35.34
CA GLN A 265 8.79 4.95 34.75
C GLN A 265 8.94 6.35 34.18
N LEU A 266 9.64 7.25 34.87
CA LEU A 266 9.92 8.61 34.40
C LEU A 266 10.68 8.59 33.05
N MET A 267 11.80 7.86 32.97
CA MET A 267 12.54 7.70 31.72
C MET A 267 11.70 7.04 30.62
N SER A 268 10.95 5.99 30.97
CA SER A 268 10.05 5.29 30.02
C SER A 268 8.92 6.17 29.49
N ASN A 269 8.48 7.17 30.26
CA ASN A 269 7.47 8.15 29.84
C ASN A 269 8.07 9.22 28.92
N CYS A 270 9.37 9.52 29.03
CA CYS A 270 10.07 10.40 28.11
C CYS A 270 10.31 9.75 26.74
N TRP A 271 10.53 8.43 26.70
CA TRP A 271 10.90 7.71 25.47
C TRP A 271 9.75 6.96 24.79
N LYS A 272 8.51 7.45 24.92
CA LYS A 272 7.40 6.94 24.09
C LYS A 272 7.64 7.30 22.63
N MET A 273 7.49 6.32 21.73
CA MET A 273 7.74 6.52 20.29
C MET A 273 6.80 7.56 19.67
N THR A 274 5.53 7.59 20.11
CA THR A 274 4.57 8.58 19.65
C THR A 274 4.66 9.84 20.53
N PRO A 275 4.93 11.03 19.95
CA PRO A 275 5.17 12.25 20.74
C PRO A 275 4.04 12.62 21.70
N LYS A 276 2.78 12.38 21.31
CA LYS A 276 1.60 12.69 22.13
C LYS A 276 1.47 11.83 23.39
N ASP A 277 2.11 10.66 23.41
CA ASP A 277 2.04 9.73 24.54
C ASP A 277 3.13 10.02 25.58
N ARG A 278 4.07 10.92 25.26
CA ARG A 278 5.13 11.31 26.20
C ARG A 278 4.56 12.20 27.30
N ALA A 279 5.12 12.07 28.51
CA ALA A 279 4.83 12.99 29.59
C ALA A 279 5.27 14.41 29.21
N ASN A 280 4.49 15.42 29.58
CA ASN A 280 4.90 16.81 29.41
C ASN A 280 5.79 17.28 30.57
N MET A 281 6.48 18.43 30.41
CA MET A 281 7.41 18.91 31.44
C MET A 281 6.76 19.21 32.79
N ARG A 282 5.48 19.61 32.84
CA ARG A 282 4.74 19.81 34.09
C ARG A 282 4.53 18.49 34.83
N GLN A 283 4.19 17.43 34.09
CA GLN A 283 4.07 16.08 34.65
C GLN A 283 5.42 15.57 35.15
N ILE A 284 6.50 15.79 34.38
CA ILE A 284 7.87 15.43 34.79
C ILE A 284 8.27 16.14 36.07
N GLN A 285 8.05 17.45 36.18
CA GLN A 285 8.31 18.20 37.42
C GLN A 285 7.47 17.69 38.60
N GLY A 286 6.19 17.35 38.36
CA GLY A 286 5.34 16.74 39.37
C GLY A 286 5.88 15.41 39.89
N GLU A 287 6.36 14.54 38.99
CA GLU A 287 6.99 13.27 39.37
C GLU A 287 8.30 13.48 40.12
N LEU A 288 9.17 14.41 39.69
CA LEU A 288 10.42 14.72 40.39
C LEU A 288 10.16 15.25 41.81
N ASN A 289 9.17 16.11 41.99
CA ASN A 289 8.77 16.59 43.31
C ASN A 289 8.24 15.44 44.19
N ARG A 290 7.51 14.49 43.60
CA ARG A 290 7.04 13.29 44.30
C ARG A 290 8.18 12.36 44.71
N LEU A 291 9.22 12.25 43.87
CA LEU A 291 10.46 11.52 44.21
C LEU A 291 11.18 12.20 45.38
N ALA A 292 11.40 13.51 45.29
CA ALA A 292 12.08 14.30 46.33
C ALA A 292 11.35 14.24 47.68
N GLY A 293 10.01 14.17 47.67
CA GLY A 293 9.20 14.06 48.87
C GLY A 293 9.12 12.66 49.49
N ASN A 294 9.70 11.63 48.85
CA ASN A 294 9.61 10.24 49.31
C ASN A 294 10.99 9.70 49.69
N GLN A 295 11.36 9.85 50.97
CA GLN A 295 12.66 9.44 51.50
C GLN A 295 13.01 7.99 51.17
N LYS A 296 12.04 7.06 51.25
CA LYS A 296 12.28 5.65 50.93
C LYS A 296 12.77 5.45 49.49
N VAL A 297 12.16 6.16 48.54
CA VAL A 297 12.56 6.08 47.12
C VAL A 297 13.91 6.76 46.93
N MET A 298 14.18 7.87 47.63
CA MET A 298 15.49 8.53 47.62
C MET A 298 16.60 7.59 48.11
N ASP A 299 16.36 6.83 49.20
CA ASP A 299 17.31 5.86 49.75
C ASP A 299 17.52 4.67 48.80
N GLU A 300 16.45 4.18 48.16
CA GLU A 300 16.54 3.12 47.14
C GLU A 300 17.35 3.59 45.92
N CYS A 301 17.15 4.83 45.48
CA CYS A 301 17.91 5.44 44.40
C CYS A 301 19.38 5.68 44.78
N GLU A 302 19.67 6.10 46.01
CA GLU A 302 21.05 6.23 46.50
C GLU A 302 21.78 4.91 46.45
N LYS A 303 21.15 3.87 47.02
CA LYS A 303 21.70 2.52 47.00
C LYS A 303 21.95 2.06 45.56
N PHE A 304 21.02 2.36 44.65
CA PHE A 304 21.17 2.05 43.24
C PHE A 304 22.37 2.77 42.60
N MET A 305 22.58 4.06 42.88
CA MET A 305 23.73 4.79 42.33
C MET A 305 25.07 4.35 42.92
N GLY A 306 25.10 4.01 44.22
CA GLY A 306 26.33 3.57 44.90
C GLY A 306 26.82 2.18 44.49
N LEU A 307 25.96 1.35 43.87
CA LEU A 307 26.34 0.00 43.45
C LEU A 307 27.30 -0.01 42.25
N GLU A 308 27.30 1.01 41.39
CA GLU A 308 27.99 1.05 40.07
C GLU A 308 27.70 -0.15 39.11
N ASP A 309 27.02 -1.18 39.59
CA ASP A 309 26.61 -2.41 38.88
C ASP A 309 25.82 -2.10 37.60
N TRP A 310 25.16 -0.95 37.55
CA TRP A 310 24.39 -0.47 36.42
C TRP A 310 25.20 -0.48 35.11
N LYS A 311 26.52 -0.22 35.14
CA LYS A 311 27.39 -0.33 33.94
C LYS A 311 27.39 -1.76 33.38
N THR A 312 27.66 -2.73 34.24
CA THR A 312 27.69 -4.14 33.87
C THR A 312 26.31 -4.66 33.48
N GLU A 313 25.26 -4.12 34.11
CA GLU A 313 23.88 -4.48 33.83
C GLU A 313 23.43 -3.95 32.47
N ILE A 314 23.78 -2.72 32.10
CA ILE A 314 23.54 -2.15 30.77
C ILE A 314 24.28 -2.95 29.71
N GLU A 315 25.58 -3.21 29.87
CA GLU A 315 26.34 -4.01 28.92
C GLU A 315 25.74 -5.42 28.73
N LYS A 316 25.29 -6.05 29.83
CA LYS A 316 24.64 -7.36 29.79
C LYS A 316 23.30 -7.30 29.05
N GLN A 317 22.50 -6.25 29.29
CA GLN A 317 21.24 -6.05 28.57
C GLN A 317 21.47 -5.81 27.08
N GLU A 318 22.43 -4.96 26.71
CA GLU A 318 22.77 -4.69 25.31
C GLU A 318 23.23 -5.96 24.59
N LYS A 319 24.11 -6.75 25.22
CA LYS A 319 24.53 -8.07 24.69
C LYS A 319 23.35 -9.03 24.52
N ASN A 320 22.40 -9.05 25.47
CA ASN A 320 21.21 -9.87 25.38
C ASN A 320 20.26 -9.41 24.27
N VAL A 321 20.03 -8.11 24.10
CA VAL A 321 19.20 -7.54 23.03
C VAL A 321 19.82 -7.85 21.67
N GLU A 322 21.13 -7.69 21.51
CA GLU A 322 21.84 -8.03 20.26
C GLU A 322 21.75 -9.53 19.94
N LYS A 323 21.85 -10.41 20.96
CA LYS A 323 21.65 -11.86 20.80
C LYS A 323 20.22 -12.17 20.34
N MET A 324 19.20 -11.62 21.02
CA MET A 324 17.80 -11.83 20.65
C MET A 324 17.50 -11.32 19.24
N ARG A 325 18.11 -10.21 18.82
CA ARG A 325 18.00 -9.67 17.46
C ARG A 325 18.54 -10.64 16.42
N LYS A 326 19.73 -11.19 16.63
CA LYS A 326 20.32 -12.20 15.73
C LYS A 326 19.46 -13.45 15.62
N ASP A 327 18.86 -13.88 16.73
CA ASP A 327 17.95 -15.03 16.74
C ASP A 327 16.63 -14.73 16.01
N LEU A 328 16.10 -13.51 16.12
CA LEU A 328 14.89 -13.07 15.44
C LEU A 328 15.10 -12.94 13.92
N GLU A 329 16.26 -12.47 13.48
CA GLU A 329 16.62 -12.42 12.06
C GLU A 329 16.69 -13.82 11.43
N LYS A 330 17.36 -14.77 12.11
CA LYS A 330 17.38 -16.18 11.66
C LYS A 330 15.97 -16.77 11.55
N ARG A 331 15.08 -16.45 12.49
CA ARG A 331 13.67 -16.89 12.43
C ARG A 331 12.91 -16.24 11.28
N ARG A 332 13.17 -14.96 10.97
CA ARG A 332 12.57 -14.25 9.83
C ARG A 332 13.00 -14.90 8.51
N GLU A 333 14.28 -15.20 8.34
CA GLU A 333 14.78 -15.92 7.14
C GLU A 333 14.12 -17.29 6.99
N GLN A 334 14.01 -18.07 8.07
CA GLN A 334 13.32 -19.37 8.05
C GLN A 334 11.83 -19.26 7.69
N LEU A 335 11.16 -18.21 8.18
CA LEU A 335 9.76 -17.93 7.85
C LEU A 335 9.60 -17.59 6.36
N GLU A 336 10.49 -16.79 5.78
CA GLU A 336 10.46 -16.45 4.35
C GLU A 336 10.64 -17.69 3.47
N ILE A 337 11.59 -18.57 3.81
CA ILE A 337 11.80 -19.85 3.10
C ILE A 337 10.52 -20.71 3.18
N ARG A 338 9.90 -20.79 4.35
CA ARG A 338 8.67 -21.57 4.56
C ARG A 338 7.49 -20.99 3.80
N GLU A 339 7.36 -19.67 3.73
CA GLU A 339 6.31 -19.00 2.96
C GLU A 339 6.46 -19.26 1.46
N LYS A 340 7.69 -19.17 0.93
CA LYS A 340 8.00 -19.53 -0.47
C LYS A 340 7.65 -20.99 -0.78
N ALA A 341 8.03 -21.92 0.10
CA ALA A 341 7.69 -23.34 -0.04
C ALA A 341 6.16 -23.58 0.00
N LEU A 342 5.43 -22.84 0.86
CA LEU A 342 3.98 -22.93 0.93
C LEU A 342 3.31 -22.40 -0.34
N LYS A 343 3.72 -21.22 -0.84
CA LYS A 343 3.24 -20.66 -2.11
C LYS A 343 3.46 -21.62 -3.28
N GLN A 344 4.61 -22.30 -3.32
CA GLN A 344 4.89 -23.30 -4.36
C GLN A 344 3.97 -24.52 -4.24
N ARG A 345 3.72 -25.04 -3.03
CA ARG A 345 2.77 -26.15 -2.82
C ARG A 345 1.35 -25.78 -3.23
N MET A 346 0.89 -24.58 -2.87
CA MET A 346 -0.44 -24.09 -3.27
C MET A 346 -0.57 -23.96 -4.80
N LYS A 347 0.48 -23.51 -5.50
CA LYS A 347 0.48 -23.47 -6.98
C LYS A 347 0.37 -24.87 -7.58
N VAL A 348 1.11 -25.85 -7.05
CA VAL A 348 1.05 -27.25 -7.51
C VAL A 348 -0.34 -27.84 -7.24
N GLU A 349 -0.89 -27.62 -6.06
CA GLU A 349 -2.24 -28.09 -5.70
C GLU A 349 -3.32 -27.47 -6.59
N GLN A 350 -3.25 -26.17 -6.86
CA GLN A 350 -4.16 -25.49 -7.76
C GLN A 350 -4.06 -26.02 -9.20
N ALA A 351 -2.83 -26.24 -9.71
CA ALA A 351 -2.62 -26.80 -11.04
C ALA A 351 -3.20 -28.23 -11.16
N VAL A 352 -3.08 -29.04 -10.12
CA VAL A 352 -3.69 -30.37 -10.04
C VAL A 352 -5.22 -30.29 -10.07
N LEU A 353 -5.81 -29.34 -9.33
CA LEU A 353 -7.27 -29.12 -9.32
C LEU A 353 -7.79 -28.60 -10.67
N ASP A 354 -7.03 -27.75 -11.36
CA ASP A 354 -7.40 -27.21 -12.68
C ASP A 354 -7.31 -28.28 -13.78
N SER A 355 -6.30 -29.16 -13.71
CA SER A 355 -6.22 -30.36 -14.55
C SER A 355 -7.42 -31.28 -14.32
N ALA A 356 -7.85 -31.47 -13.07
CA ALA A 356 -8.97 -32.35 -12.74
C ALA A 356 -10.30 -31.95 -13.42
N ARG A 357 -10.48 -30.66 -13.74
CA ARG A 357 -11.65 -30.12 -14.46
C ARG A 357 -11.65 -30.39 -15.96
N HIS A 358 -10.49 -30.73 -16.53
CA HIS A 358 -10.29 -31.00 -17.95
C HIS A 358 -9.63 -32.36 -18.14
N PRO A 359 -10.35 -33.46 -17.85
CA PRO A 359 -9.79 -34.79 -17.96
C PRO A 359 -9.45 -35.15 -19.42
N PRO A 360 -8.41 -35.98 -19.67
CA PRO A 360 -8.14 -36.54 -20.98
C PRO A 360 -9.36 -37.28 -21.56
N GLU A 361 -9.49 -37.34 -22.89
CA GLU A 361 -10.55 -38.10 -23.55
C GLU A 361 -10.49 -39.59 -23.20
N ASP A 362 -9.27 -40.13 -23.10
CA ASP A 362 -9.01 -41.50 -22.67
C ASP A 362 -9.16 -41.62 -21.15
N VAL A 363 -10.24 -42.29 -20.72
CA VAL A 363 -10.58 -42.52 -19.31
C VAL A 363 -9.51 -43.34 -18.59
N HIS A 364 -8.72 -44.17 -19.28
CA HIS A 364 -7.64 -44.92 -18.64
C HIS A 364 -6.49 -44.01 -18.15
N GLN A 365 -6.38 -42.80 -18.70
CA GLN A 365 -5.36 -41.82 -18.31
C GLN A 365 -5.79 -40.95 -17.12
N TRP A 366 -7.01 -41.11 -16.62
CA TRP A 366 -7.49 -40.32 -15.49
C TRP A 366 -6.78 -40.71 -14.19
N SER A 367 -6.12 -39.74 -13.58
CA SER A 367 -5.66 -39.84 -12.19
C SER A 367 -6.82 -39.89 -11.18
N GLU A 368 -6.48 -40.10 -9.90
CA GLU A 368 -7.42 -40.06 -8.78
C GLU A 368 -8.13 -38.70 -8.67
N HIS A 369 -7.47 -37.60 -9.05
CA HIS A 369 -8.06 -36.27 -9.04
C HIS A 369 -9.16 -36.10 -10.09
N HIS A 370 -8.91 -36.53 -11.33
CA HIS A 370 -9.92 -36.53 -12.39
C HIS A 370 -11.12 -37.41 -12.01
N THR A 371 -10.83 -38.59 -11.47
CA THR A 371 -11.85 -39.55 -11.02
C THR A 371 -12.70 -38.98 -9.88
N SER A 372 -12.05 -38.38 -8.88
CA SER A 372 -12.74 -37.72 -7.75
C SER A 372 -13.64 -36.59 -8.24
N HIS A 373 -13.14 -35.72 -9.12
CA HIS A 373 -13.93 -34.61 -9.66
C HIS A 373 -15.15 -35.10 -10.48
N TRP A 374 -14.96 -36.15 -11.29
CA TRP A 374 -16.06 -36.74 -12.05
C TRP A 374 -17.11 -37.38 -11.14
N VAL A 375 -16.68 -38.17 -10.15
CA VAL A 375 -17.57 -38.79 -9.16
C VAL A 375 -18.35 -37.74 -8.39
N GLU A 376 -17.70 -36.67 -7.94
CA GLU A 376 -18.34 -35.54 -7.26
C GLU A 376 -19.36 -34.84 -8.16
N THR A 377 -19.05 -34.66 -9.45
CA THR A 377 -19.97 -34.03 -10.42
C THR A 377 -21.22 -34.88 -10.65
N VAL A 378 -21.07 -36.21 -10.72
CA VAL A 378 -22.22 -37.12 -10.89
C VAL A 378 -23.04 -37.20 -9.61
N LEU A 379 -22.40 -37.43 -8.46
CA LEU A 379 -23.10 -37.58 -7.18
C LEU A 379 -23.69 -36.26 -6.69
N GLY A 380 -23.06 -35.11 -6.96
CA GLY A 380 -23.57 -33.78 -6.60
C GLY A 380 -24.91 -33.44 -7.27
N ARG A 381 -25.22 -34.07 -8.42
CA ARG A 381 -26.54 -33.95 -9.07
C ARG A 381 -27.63 -34.75 -8.36
N VAL A 382 -27.25 -35.76 -7.59
CA VAL A 382 -28.16 -36.73 -6.96
C VAL A 382 -28.21 -36.53 -5.43
N ALA A 383 -27.16 -35.97 -4.83
CA ALA A 383 -26.98 -35.81 -3.40
C ALA A 383 -26.40 -34.43 -3.08
N ASN A 384 -27.15 -33.62 -2.31
CA ASN A 384 -26.74 -32.30 -1.83
C ASN A 384 -25.95 -32.34 -0.48
N ASP A 385 -25.40 -33.50 -0.10
CA ASP A 385 -24.65 -33.64 1.17
C ASP A 385 -23.13 -33.55 0.94
N LYS A 386 -22.56 -32.40 1.28
CA LYS A 386 -21.12 -32.14 1.17
C LYS A 386 -20.27 -33.09 2.02
N LYS A 387 -20.70 -33.45 3.24
CA LYS A 387 -19.93 -34.37 4.10
C LYS A 387 -19.89 -35.77 3.49
N PHE A 388 -20.97 -36.19 2.83
CA PHE A 388 -20.99 -37.44 2.07
C PHE A 388 -20.01 -37.39 0.88
N LEU A 389 -20.03 -36.32 0.08
CA LEU A 389 -19.11 -36.15 -1.04
C LEU A 389 -17.65 -36.15 -0.58
N ASP A 390 -17.32 -35.45 0.51
CA ASP A 390 -15.97 -35.43 1.10
C ASP A 390 -15.50 -36.84 1.50
N ARG A 391 -16.39 -37.68 2.07
CA ARG A 391 -16.06 -39.06 2.42
C ARG A 391 -15.80 -39.92 1.19
N VAL A 392 -16.62 -39.78 0.15
CA VAL A 392 -16.45 -40.52 -1.11
C VAL A 392 -15.16 -40.09 -1.80
N ASN A 393 -14.89 -38.78 -1.88
CA ASN A 393 -13.63 -38.25 -2.40
C ASN A 393 -12.42 -38.79 -1.63
N ALA A 394 -12.47 -38.77 -0.29
CA ALA A 394 -11.42 -39.37 0.53
C ALA A 394 -11.24 -40.87 0.26
N ALA A 395 -12.32 -41.60 -0.01
CA ALA A 395 -12.27 -43.02 -0.36
C ALA A 395 -11.66 -43.26 -1.76
N VAL A 396 -11.90 -42.37 -2.73
CA VAL A 396 -11.26 -42.40 -4.06
C VAL A 396 -9.73 -42.33 -3.93
N PHE A 397 -9.22 -41.34 -3.18
CA PHE A 397 -7.77 -41.21 -2.95
C PHE A 397 -7.21 -42.35 -2.11
N ARG A 398 -7.91 -42.75 -1.03
CA ARG A 398 -7.46 -43.85 -0.15
C ARG A 398 -7.30 -45.17 -0.90
N ASN A 399 -8.22 -45.46 -1.83
CA ASN A 399 -8.22 -46.69 -2.60
C ASN A 399 -7.50 -46.56 -3.96
N ARG A 400 -6.89 -45.40 -4.25
CA ARG A 400 -6.20 -45.10 -5.52
C ARG A 400 -7.07 -45.43 -6.74
N ILE A 401 -8.29 -44.91 -6.75
CA ILE A 401 -9.26 -45.18 -7.83
C ILE A 401 -8.97 -44.20 -8.97
N THR A 402 -8.27 -44.70 -9.98
CA THR A 402 -8.06 -44.04 -11.28
C THR A 402 -9.22 -44.32 -12.23
N GLY A 403 -9.28 -43.67 -13.39
CA GLY A 403 -10.38 -43.91 -14.34
C GLY A 403 -10.40 -45.34 -14.86
N ALA A 404 -9.24 -45.97 -15.02
CA ALA A 404 -9.16 -47.40 -15.34
C ALA A 404 -9.86 -48.29 -14.30
N ARG A 405 -9.70 -47.99 -13.00
CA ARG A 405 -10.39 -48.72 -11.92
C ARG A 405 -11.87 -48.36 -11.84
N LEU A 406 -12.22 -47.10 -12.11
CA LEU A 406 -13.60 -46.62 -12.14
C LEU A 406 -14.44 -47.41 -13.16
N LEU A 407 -13.90 -47.63 -14.36
CA LEU A 407 -14.58 -48.37 -15.43
C LEU A 407 -14.90 -49.84 -15.07
N GLY A 408 -14.11 -50.43 -14.16
CA GLY A 408 -14.30 -51.79 -13.68
C GLY A 408 -15.14 -51.91 -12.40
N MET A 409 -15.64 -50.81 -11.83
CA MET A 409 -16.38 -50.85 -10.57
C MET A 409 -17.73 -51.55 -10.72
N THR A 410 -18.03 -52.41 -9.76
CA THR A 410 -19.34 -53.05 -9.60
C THR A 410 -20.22 -52.25 -8.64
N GLN A 411 -21.51 -52.59 -8.60
CA GLN A 411 -22.44 -51.98 -7.64
C GLN A 411 -22.03 -52.27 -6.19
N ASN A 412 -21.43 -53.43 -5.92
CA ASN A 412 -20.92 -53.78 -4.60
C ASN A 412 -19.70 -52.92 -4.23
N ASP A 413 -18.82 -52.63 -5.18
CA ASP A 413 -17.67 -51.74 -4.94
C ASP A 413 -18.12 -50.32 -4.57
N LEU A 414 -19.17 -49.81 -5.22
CA LEU A 414 -19.75 -48.50 -4.89
C LEU A 414 -20.35 -48.46 -3.48
N GLU A 415 -20.93 -49.56 -3.01
CA GLU A 415 -21.41 -49.68 -1.63
C GLU A 415 -20.27 -49.64 -0.63
N HIS A 416 -19.17 -50.35 -0.90
CA HIS A 416 -17.97 -50.32 -0.08
C HIS A 416 -17.24 -48.96 -0.15
N LEU A 417 -17.44 -48.18 -1.21
CA LEU A 417 -16.98 -46.79 -1.31
C LEU A 417 -17.80 -45.82 -0.42
N GLY A 418 -18.92 -46.29 0.15
CA GLY A 418 -19.81 -45.51 1.02
C GLY A 418 -21.09 -45.03 0.35
N VAL A 419 -21.34 -45.39 -0.92
CA VAL A 419 -22.57 -45.05 -1.64
C VAL A 419 -23.66 -46.06 -1.27
N HIS A 420 -24.22 -45.94 -0.07
CA HIS A 420 -25.21 -46.90 0.45
C HIS A 420 -26.63 -46.74 -0.15
N LYS A 421 -26.95 -45.56 -0.70
CA LYS A 421 -28.25 -45.32 -1.32
C LYS A 421 -28.32 -46.04 -2.67
N VAL A 422 -29.24 -46.99 -2.79
CA VAL A 422 -29.45 -47.79 -4.01
C VAL A 422 -29.67 -46.90 -5.24
N GLY A 423 -30.49 -45.85 -5.12
CA GLY A 423 -30.73 -44.91 -6.23
C GLY A 423 -29.47 -44.19 -6.71
N SER A 424 -28.60 -43.75 -5.79
CA SER A 424 -27.32 -43.12 -6.13
C SER A 424 -26.36 -44.10 -6.80
N ARG A 425 -26.34 -45.37 -6.38
CA ARG A 425 -25.55 -46.42 -7.04
C ARG A 425 -26.03 -46.70 -8.46
N ILE A 426 -27.34 -46.80 -8.67
CA ILE A 426 -27.91 -47.07 -10.00
C ILE A 426 -27.52 -45.96 -10.98
N GLU A 427 -27.65 -44.70 -10.58
CA GLU A 427 -27.31 -43.57 -11.44
C GLU A 427 -25.80 -43.50 -11.71
N LEU A 428 -24.97 -43.73 -10.69
CA LEU A 428 -23.53 -43.77 -10.87
C LEU A 428 -23.10 -44.92 -11.81
N MET A 429 -23.66 -46.12 -11.65
CA MET A 429 -23.41 -47.26 -12.55
C MET A 429 -23.89 -47.01 -13.98
N LYS A 430 -24.99 -46.29 -14.16
CA LYS A 430 -25.46 -45.87 -15.49
C LYS A 430 -24.46 -44.94 -16.16
N MET A 431 -23.91 -43.98 -15.40
CA MET A 431 -22.90 -43.05 -15.92
C MET A 431 -21.55 -43.73 -16.18
N ILE A 432 -21.12 -44.67 -15.33
CA ILE A 432 -19.91 -45.50 -15.55
C ILE A 432 -20.05 -46.32 -16.84
N ARG A 433 -21.21 -46.93 -17.09
CA ARG A 433 -21.45 -47.66 -18.35
C ARG A 433 -21.35 -46.77 -19.58
N LYS A 434 -21.94 -45.56 -19.52
CA LYS A 434 -21.83 -44.58 -20.60
C LYS A 434 -20.36 -44.19 -20.87
N LEU A 435 -19.56 -44.02 -19.81
CA LEU A 435 -18.11 -43.80 -19.96
C LEU A 435 -17.42 -44.99 -20.62
N ALA A 436 -17.71 -46.22 -20.18
CA ALA A 436 -17.12 -47.43 -20.74
C ALA A 436 -17.45 -47.61 -22.22
N ASP A 437 -18.68 -47.30 -22.64
CA ASP A 437 -19.08 -47.36 -24.05
C ASP A 437 -18.37 -46.28 -24.87
N THR A 438 -18.23 -45.07 -24.34
CA THR A 438 -17.47 -43.98 -24.97
C THR A 438 -16.00 -44.36 -25.13
N GLN A 439 -15.40 -44.96 -24.10
CA GLN A 439 -14.03 -45.44 -24.11
C GLN A 439 -13.80 -46.53 -25.18
N LYS A 440 -14.74 -47.48 -25.30
CA LYS A 440 -14.69 -48.52 -26.33
C LYS A 440 -14.76 -47.91 -27.72
N ALA A 441 -15.66 -46.94 -27.93
CA ALA A 441 -15.77 -46.24 -29.21
C ALA A 441 -14.48 -45.51 -29.60
N LEU A 442 -13.78 -44.91 -28.63
CA LEU A 442 -12.50 -44.22 -28.86
C LEU A 442 -11.39 -45.16 -29.38
N HIS A 443 -11.38 -46.42 -28.95
CA HIS A 443 -10.39 -47.40 -29.38
C HIS A 443 -10.83 -48.28 -30.55
N ASN A 444 -12.13 -48.33 -30.84
CA ASN A 444 -12.67 -49.20 -31.88
C ASN A 444 -12.63 -48.49 -33.24
N PHE A 445 -11.43 -48.40 -33.83
CA PHE A 445 -11.26 -47.90 -35.19
C PHE A 445 -11.65 -48.99 -36.19
N PRO A 446 -12.42 -48.67 -37.25
CA PRO A 446 -12.67 -49.61 -38.33
C PRO A 446 -11.35 -50.06 -38.94
N THR A 447 -11.24 -51.33 -39.34
CA THR A 447 -10.04 -51.84 -40.02
C THR A 447 -9.76 -51.00 -41.27
N LEU A 448 -8.50 -50.92 -41.72
CA LEU A 448 -8.17 -50.16 -42.94
C LEU A 448 -9.01 -50.58 -44.16
N GLU A 449 -9.41 -51.85 -44.22
CA GLU A 449 -10.34 -52.36 -45.22
C GLU A 449 -11.76 -51.80 -45.05
N GLN A 450 -12.29 -51.81 -43.81
CA GLN A 450 -13.59 -51.20 -43.50
C GLN A 450 -13.60 -49.70 -43.77
N ALA A 451 -12.54 -48.98 -43.40
CA ALA A 451 -12.38 -47.56 -43.67
C ALA A 451 -12.40 -47.27 -45.19
N LYS A 452 -11.69 -48.08 -45.99
CA LYS A 452 -11.70 -47.98 -47.46
C LYS A 452 -13.09 -48.27 -48.04
N ARG A 453 -13.81 -49.26 -47.51
CA ARG A 453 -15.21 -49.54 -47.93
C ARG A 453 -16.14 -48.38 -47.57
N ILE A 454 -16.04 -47.82 -46.38
CA ILE A 454 -16.81 -46.65 -45.95
C ILE A 454 -16.50 -45.45 -46.85
N GLU A 455 -15.23 -45.22 -47.18
CA GLU A 455 -14.81 -44.16 -48.09
C GLU A 455 -15.42 -44.35 -49.50
N MET A 456 -15.36 -45.56 -50.06
CA MET A 456 -15.98 -45.87 -51.36
C MET A 456 -17.51 -45.72 -51.32
N THR A 457 -18.15 -46.08 -50.21
CA THR A 457 -19.60 -45.93 -50.01
C THR A 457 -19.97 -44.45 -49.91
N LEU A 458 -19.20 -43.65 -49.18
CA LEU A 458 -19.40 -42.19 -49.10
C LEU A 458 -19.14 -41.49 -50.43
N LYS A 459 -18.20 -42.00 -51.24
CA LYS A 459 -17.90 -41.46 -52.57
C LYS A 459 -19.04 -41.74 -53.54
N THR A 460 -19.55 -42.97 -53.57
CA THR A 460 -20.74 -43.35 -54.36
C THR A 460 -22.02 -42.68 -53.86
N GLU A 461 -22.17 -42.48 -52.55
CA GLU A 461 -23.28 -41.71 -51.98
C GLU A 461 -23.20 -40.22 -52.32
N LYS A 462 -22.00 -39.62 -52.35
CA LYS A 462 -21.80 -38.24 -52.83
C LYS A 462 -22.09 -38.09 -54.31
N GLU A 463 -21.74 -39.09 -55.13
CA GLU A 463 -22.05 -39.10 -56.56
C GLU A 463 -23.56 -39.27 -56.80
N ALA A 464 -24.24 -40.15 -56.05
CA ALA A 464 -25.70 -40.34 -56.14
C ALA A 464 -26.51 -39.17 -55.54
N ALA A 465 -26.03 -38.55 -54.46
CA ALA A 465 -26.67 -37.37 -53.88
C ALA A 465 -26.53 -36.14 -54.80
N GLY A 466 -25.60 -36.17 -55.74
CA GLY A 466 -25.36 -35.02 -56.61
C GLY A 466 -26.35 -34.81 -57.74
N GLN A 467 -27.26 -35.75 -57.98
CA GLN A 467 -28.24 -35.67 -59.08
C GLN A 467 -29.68 -35.32 -58.67
N LEU A 468 -29.99 -35.07 -57.38
CA LEU A 468 -31.33 -34.62 -56.97
C LEU A 468 -31.24 -33.30 -56.17
N ALA A 469 -31.29 -32.18 -56.88
CA ALA A 469 -31.49 -30.87 -56.28
C ALA A 469 -32.97 -30.47 -56.44
N ASN A 470 -33.81 -30.96 -55.52
CA ASN A 470 -35.15 -30.41 -55.37
C ASN A 470 -35.06 -29.27 -54.35
N ASP A 471 -35.55 -28.10 -54.74
CA ASP A 471 -35.83 -27.01 -53.80
C ASP A 471 -36.90 -27.52 -52.82
N VAL A 472 -36.85 -27.08 -51.56
CA VAL A 472 -37.71 -27.59 -50.49
C VAL A 472 -38.46 -26.48 -49.79
N ASP A 473 -39.70 -26.76 -49.38
CA ASP A 473 -40.56 -25.83 -48.69
C ASP A 473 -40.66 -26.19 -47.20
N ILE A 474 -40.30 -25.23 -46.33
CA ILE A 474 -40.41 -25.35 -44.88
C ILE A 474 -41.33 -24.28 -44.30
N VAL A 475 -41.96 -24.57 -43.17
CA VAL A 475 -42.67 -23.59 -42.35
C VAL A 475 -41.84 -23.28 -41.10
N ILE A 476 -41.68 -22.00 -40.78
CA ILE A 476 -41.07 -21.52 -39.54
C ILE A 476 -42.18 -21.00 -38.64
N ILE A 477 -42.34 -21.62 -37.48
CA ILE A 477 -43.36 -21.26 -36.50
C ILE A 477 -42.68 -20.48 -35.38
N VAL A 478 -43.03 -19.21 -35.24
CA VAL A 478 -42.60 -18.38 -34.11
C VAL A 478 -43.74 -18.29 -33.12
N GLY A 479 -43.48 -18.59 -31.86
CA GLY A 479 -44.47 -18.49 -30.80
C GLY A 479 -43.90 -17.95 -29.50
N MET A 480 -44.79 -17.77 -28.53
CA MET A 480 -44.42 -17.35 -27.17
C MET A 480 -45.02 -18.26 -26.12
N TYR A 481 -44.28 -18.43 -25.02
CA TYR A 481 -44.78 -18.94 -23.75
C TYR A 481 -44.97 -17.77 -22.78
N VAL A 482 -46.10 -17.74 -22.08
CA VAL A 482 -46.40 -16.77 -21.02
C VAL A 482 -46.56 -17.49 -19.69
N ARG A 483 -45.96 -16.95 -18.63
CA ARG A 483 -46.09 -17.40 -17.24
C ARG A 483 -46.60 -16.25 -16.37
N LYS A 484 -47.75 -16.45 -15.74
CA LYS A 484 -48.33 -15.51 -14.77
C LYS A 484 -47.58 -15.62 -13.45
N MET A 485 -46.98 -14.52 -12.97
CA MET A 485 -46.22 -14.51 -11.71
C MET A 485 -47.09 -14.00 -10.56
N ASN A 486 -47.76 -12.87 -10.75
CA ASN A 486 -48.73 -12.28 -9.81
C ASN A 486 -49.75 -11.45 -10.60
N ALA A 487 -50.59 -10.66 -9.92
CA ALA A 487 -51.64 -9.86 -10.54
C ALA A 487 -51.13 -8.89 -11.62
N THR A 488 -49.95 -8.28 -11.41
CA THR A 488 -49.41 -7.20 -12.24
C THR A 488 -48.13 -7.57 -12.99
N ARG A 489 -47.66 -8.82 -12.92
CA ARG A 489 -46.37 -9.23 -13.52
C ARG A 489 -46.49 -10.50 -14.34
N ARG A 490 -45.93 -10.44 -15.56
CA ARG A 490 -45.86 -11.56 -16.50
C ARG A 490 -44.40 -11.84 -16.86
N LYS A 491 -44.10 -13.11 -17.10
CA LYS A 491 -42.86 -13.52 -17.76
C LYS A 491 -43.21 -14.16 -19.09
N PHE A 492 -42.46 -13.85 -20.13
CA PHE A 492 -42.62 -14.48 -21.43
C PHE A 492 -41.29 -14.94 -22.01
N LYS A 493 -41.38 -15.89 -22.93
CA LYS A 493 -40.25 -16.53 -23.61
C LYS A 493 -40.65 -16.83 -25.05
N PHE A 494 -39.77 -16.59 -26.02
CA PHE A 494 -40.06 -16.84 -27.43
C PHE A 494 -39.41 -18.15 -27.88
N TYR A 495 -40.09 -18.83 -28.80
CA TYR A 495 -39.56 -20.01 -29.46
C TYR A 495 -39.73 -19.89 -30.97
N ALA A 496 -38.83 -20.54 -31.69
CA ALA A 496 -38.91 -20.76 -33.12
C ALA A 496 -38.80 -22.27 -33.35
N ASP A 497 -39.75 -22.80 -34.10
CA ASP A 497 -39.75 -24.18 -34.56
C ASP A 497 -39.85 -24.22 -36.09
N SER A 498 -39.55 -25.37 -36.69
CA SER A 498 -39.57 -25.52 -38.14
C SER A 498 -40.04 -26.91 -38.54
N ASP A 499 -40.90 -26.98 -39.55
CA ASP A 499 -41.37 -28.25 -40.12
C ASP A 499 -41.44 -28.18 -41.66
N TRP A 500 -41.65 -29.32 -42.31
CA TRP A 500 -41.88 -29.41 -43.75
C TRP A 500 -43.31 -28.99 -44.11
N ILE A 501 -43.52 -28.34 -45.25
CA ILE A 501 -44.87 -27.91 -45.68
C ILE A 501 -45.71 -29.06 -46.22
N ASP A 502 -45.12 -30.01 -46.95
CA ASP A 502 -45.79 -31.19 -47.49
C ASP A 502 -44.89 -32.44 -47.42
N ASP A 503 -45.46 -33.56 -46.96
CA ASP A 503 -44.76 -34.84 -46.85
C ASP A 503 -44.29 -35.40 -48.20
N THR A 504 -44.85 -34.92 -49.31
CA THR A 504 -44.57 -35.38 -50.66
C THR A 504 -43.27 -34.85 -51.26
N ASP A 505 -42.79 -33.67 -50.81
CA ASP A 505 -41.58 -33.04 -51.35
C ASP A 505 -40.31 -33.36 -50.55
N ILE A 506 -40.40 -34.30 -49.59
CA ILE A 506 -39.26 -34.75 -48.79
C ILE A 506 -38.40 -35.72 -49.65
N PRO A 507 -37.14 -35.38 -49.98
CA PRO A 507 -36.24 -36.32 -50.64
C PRO A 507 -36.19 -37.65 -49.88
N ALA A 508 -36.32 -38.78 -50.58
CA ALA A 508 -36.45 -40.11 -49.94
C ALA A 508 -35.35 -40.46 -48.92
N LYS A 509 -34.16 -39.83 -49.03
CA LYS A 509 -33.04 -39.98 -48.08
C LYS A 509 -33.07 -39.00 -46.89
N SER A 510 -33.88 -37.95 -46.91
CA SER A 510 -34.02 -36.98 -45.80
C SER A 510 -35.25 -37.20 -44.92
N LYS A 511 -36.06 -38.26 -45.15
CA LYS A 511 -37.15 -38.64 -44.23
C LYS A 511 -36.70 -38.88 -42.78
N SER A 512 -35.40 -39.11 -42.54
CA SER A 512 -34.83 -39.24 -41.20
C SER A 512 -34.36 -37.91 -40.58
N LYS A 513 -34.36 -36.81 -41.33
CA LYS A 513 -33.86 -35.50 -40.90
C LYS A 513 -35.00 -34.48 -40.82
N HIS A 514 -35.20 -33.95 -39.63
CA HIS A 514 -36.12 -32.86 -39.35
C HIS A 514 -35.76 -31.60 -40.16
N ALA A 515 -36.74 -30.75 -40.50
CA ALA A 515 -36.52 -29.49 -41.22
C ALA A 515 -35.50 -28.57 -40.52
N SER A 516 -35.40 -28.70 -39.19
CA SER A 516 -34.43 -27.97 -38.35
C SER A 516 -32.96 -28.24 -38.70
N SER A 517 -32.66 -29.34 -39.42
CA SER A 517 -31.32 -29.65 -39.93
C SER A 517 -30.83 -28.69 -41.03
N LEU A 518 -31.74 -27.97 -41.67
CA LEU A 518 -31.42 -26.91 -42.64
C LEU A 518 -31.12 -25.57 -41.96
N ILE A 519 -31.37 -25.45 -40.65
CA ILE A 519 -31.17 -24.22 -39.87
C ILE A 519 -29.86 -24.36 -39.10
N LYS A 520 -28.97 -23.37 -39.23
CA LYS A 520 -27.69 -23.30 -38.52
C LYS A 520 -27.86 -22.60 -37.18
N THR A 521 -28.45 -21.41 -37.20
CA THR A 521 -28.54 -20.54 -36.02
C THR A 521 -29.86 -19.77 -36.04
N VAL A 522 -30.51 -19.67 -34.89
CA VAL A 522 -31.66 -18.80 -34.68
C VAL A 522 -31.28 -17.69 -33.71
N CYS A 523 -31.53 -16.45 -34.08
CA CYS A 523 -31.27 -15.28 -33.26
C CYS A 523 -32.59 -14.59 -32.89
N PHE A 524 -32.77 -14.29 -31.60
CA PHE A 524 -33.92 -13.57 -31.07
C PHE A 524 -33.50 -12.18 -30.63
N SER A 525 -34.18 -11.16 -31.13
CA SER A 525 -34.06 -9.77 -30.65
C SER A 525 -35.43 -9.27 -30.24
N VAL A 526 -35.56 -8.80 -29.00
CA VAL A 526 -36.82 -8.32 -28.45
C VAL A 526 -36.67 -6.84 -28.13
N LEU A 527 -37.51 -6.03 -28.75
CA LEU A 527 -37.48 -4.57 -28.70
C LEU A 527 -38.78 -4.07 -28.08
N ASP A 528 -38.69 -3.00 -27.31
CA ASP A 528 -39.86 -2.21 -26.95
C ASP A 528 -40.32 -1.44 -28.21
N GLU A 529 -41.58 -1.59 -28.59
CA GLU A 529 -42.08 -1.06 -29.87
C GLU A 529 -42.14 0.48 -29.88
N ASN A 530 -42.32 1.09 -28.72
CA ASN A 530 -42.45 2.54 -28.58
C ASN A 530 -41.07 3.22 -28.60
N THR A 531 -40.11 2.68 -27.84
CA THR A 531 -38.76 3.25 -27.71
C THR A 531 -37.77 2.73 -28.76
N LYS A 532 -38.12 1.65 -29.47
CA LYS A 532 -37.22 0.90 -30.37
C LYS A 532 -35.94 0.39 -29.72
N LYS A 533 -35.89 0.35 -28.39
CA LYS A 533 -34.72 -0.13 -27.63
C LYS A 533 -34.84 -1.62 -27.33
N PRO A 534 -33.72 -2.37 -27.30
CA PRO A 534 -33.73 -3.77 -26.92
C PRO A 534 -34.12 -3.92 -25.45
N ILE A 535 -35.08 -4.80 -25.16
CA ILE A 535 -35.49 -5.17 -23.80
C ILE A 535 -34.43 -6.08 -23.16
N ASN A 536 -33.75 -6.89 -23.98
CA ASN A 536 -32.67 -7.79 -23.59
C ASN A 536 -31.58 -7.83 -24.67
N GLU A 537 -30.39 -8.32 -24.31
CA GLU A 537 -29.32 -8.57 -25.27
C GLU A 537 -29.79 -9.59 -26.33
N PRO A 538 -29.55 -9.33 -27.64
CA PRO A 538 -29.85 -10.29 -28.69
C PRO A 538 -29.17 -11.63 -28.42
N ALA A 539 -29.93 -12.72 -28.54
CA ALA A 539 -29.42 -14.05 -28.23
C ALA A 539 -29.50 -14.96 -29.44
N CYS A 540 -28.36 -15.53 -29.83
CA CYS A 540 -28.25 -16.52 -30.91
C CYS A 540 -28.00 -17.91 -30.33
N SER A 541 -28.65 -18.93 -30.89
CA SER A 541 -28.47 -20.32 -30.48
C SER A 541 -28.39 -21.22 -31.70
N ILE A 542 -27.56 -22.26 -31.61
CA ILE A 542 -27.47 -23.30 -32.64
C ILE A 542 -28.81 -24.03 -32.67
N SER A 543 -29.38 -24.19 -33.86
CA SER A 543 -30.65 -24.92 -34.01
C SER A 543 -30.47 -26.38 -33.62
N SER A 544 -31.37 -26.87 -32.76
CA SER A 544 -31.44 -28.28 -32.35
C SER A 544 -32.86 -28.84 -32.46
N GLY A 545 -33.70 -28.21 -33.30
CA GLY A 545 -35.16 -28.35 -33.29
C GLY A 545 -35.80 -27.07 -32.75
N MET A 546 -36.84 -27.21 -31.93
CA MET A 546 -37.48 -26.08 -31.27
C MET A 546 -36.47 -25.29 -30.41
N THR A 547 -36.14 -24.09 -30.87
CA THR A 547 -35.11 -23.23 -30.26
C THR A 547 -35.78 -22.09 -29.52
N THR A 548 -35.34 -21.81 -28.29
CA THR A 548 -35.88 -20.70 -27.48
C THR A 548 -34.81 -19.65 -27.22
N ASN A 549 -35.18 -18.39 -27.04
CA ASN A 549 -34.25 -17.42 -26.45
C ASN A 549 -33.82 -17.90 -25.04
N PRO A 550 -32.59 -17.65 -24.55
CA PRO A 550 -32.10 -18.28 -23.31
C PRO A 550 -32.93 -17.90 -22.08
N ASP A 551 -33.21 -16.61 -21.92
CA ASP A 551 -33.76 -16.04 -20.70
C ASP A 551 -35.25 -15.71 -20.80
N TRP A 552 -35.95 -15.82 -19.67
CA TRP A 552 -37.31 -15.32 -19.53
C TRP A 552 -37.31 -13.80 -19.36
N ILE A 553 -38.09 -13.10 -20.18
CA ILE A 553 -38.23 -11.65 -20.12
C ILE A 553 -39.39 -11.33 -19.18
N THR A 554 -39.20 -10.39 -18.26
CA THR A 554 -40.21 -10.01 -17.26
C THR A 554 -40.72 -8.62 -17.58
N VAL A 555 -42.05 -8.45 -17.68
CA VAL A 555 -42.71 -7.17 -17.90
C VAL A 555 -43.81 -6.99 -16.87
N ASP A 556 -43.94 -5.76 -16.38
CA ASP A 556 -44.99 -5.34 -15.46
C ASP A 556 -46.19 -4.87 -16.32
N THR A 557 -47.39 -5.43 -16.08
CA THR A 557 -48.58 -5.30 -16.94
C THR A 557 -49.38 -4.02 -16.69
N GLU A 558 -48.89 -3.10 -15.87
CA GLU A 558 -49.52 -1.79 -15.69
C GLU A 558 -49.33 -0.89 -16.92
N ASP A 559 -48.31 -1.18 -17.72
CA ASP A 559 -48.00 -0.48 -18.95
C ASP A 559 -48.62 -1.23 -20.16
N ASP A 560 -49.23 -0.48 -21.10
CA ASP A 560 -49.67 -0.99 -22.42
C ASP A 560 -48.43 -1.32 -23.29
N VAL A 561 -47.62 -2.30 -22.83
CA VAL A 561 -46.32 -2.62 -23.41
C VAL A 561 -46.51 -3.37 -24.72
N LYS A 562 -46.21 -2.69 -25.82
CA LYS A 562 -46.12 -3.29 -27.15
C LYS A 562 -44.67 -3.73 -27.39
N ILE A 563 -44.49 -4.99 -27.72
CA ILE A 563 -43.16 -5.60 -27.89
C ILE A 563 -42.99 -6.04 -29.33
N ARG A 564 -41.88 -5.65 -29.96
CA ARG A 564 -41.47 -6.16 -31.27
C ARG A 564 -40.48 -7.30 -31.09
N VAL A 565 -40.82 -8.46 -31.63
CA VAL A 565 -39.96 -9.64 -31.64
C VAL A 565 -39.43 -9.83 -33.05
N ILE A 566 -38.12 -9.95 -33.17
CA ILE A 566 -37.40 -10.23 -34.41
C ILE A 566 -36.71 -11.58 -34.24
N VAL A 567 -37.09 -12.55 -35.08
CA VAL A 567 -36.47 -13.87 -35.14
C VAL A 567 -35.76 -14.00 -36.47
N SER A 568 -34.42 -14.00 -36.43
CA SER A 568 -33.57 -14.15 -37.62
C SER A 568 -33.02 -15.58 -37.67
N VAL A 569 -33.46 -16.33 -38.68
CA VAL A 569 -33.13 -17.73 -38.91
C VAL A 569 -32.06 -17.81 -40.01
N TYR A 570 -30.87 -18.29 -39.67
CA TYR A 570 -29.76 -18.47 -40.60
C TYR A 570 -29.65 -19.93 -41.02
N TYR A 571 -29.57 -20.17 -42.33
CA TYR A 571 -29.56 -21.53 -42.87
C TYR A 571 -28.15 -22.13 -42.95
N ALA A 572 -28.10 -23.45 -43.01
CA ALA A 572 -26.87 -24.21 -43.24
C ALA A 572 -26.29 -23.91 -44.62
N ASP A 573 -24.99 -24.14 -44.81
CA ASP A 573 -24.25 -23.76 -46.03
C ASP A 573 -24.74 -24.48 -47.31
N ILE A 574 -25.54 -25.55 -47.14
CA ILE A 574 -26.22 -26.25 -48.23
C ILE A 574 -27.38 -25.45 -48.83
N VAL A 575 -27.97 -24.51 -48.08
CA VAL A 575 -29.01 -23.60 -48.56
C VAL A 575 -28.34 -22.40 -49.22
N THR A 576 -28.60 -22.23 -50.52
CA THR A 576 -28.05 -21.14 -51.32
C THR A 576 -28.89 -19.88 -51.25
N GLN A 577 -30.22 -20.02 -51.18
CA GLN A 577 -31.14 -18.90 -51.14
C GLN A 577 -32.46 -19.31 -50.44
N PRO A 578 -33.01 -18.46 -49.55
CA PRO A 578 -32.37 -17.29 -48.95
C PRO A 578 -31.22 -17.69 -47.99
N ARG A 579 -30.31 -16.76 -47.68
CA ARG A 579 -29.24 -16.99 -46.68
C ARG A 579 -29.75 -16.98 -45.25
N ASN A 580 -30.78 -16.17 -45.01
CA ASN A 580 -31.50 -16.07 -43.76
C ASN A 580 -32.95 -15.67 -44.03
N THR A 581 -33.83 -15.99 -43.09
CA THR A 581 -35.21 -15.51 -43.06
C THR A 581 -35.43 -14.78 -41.74
N GLU A 582 -36.03 -13.59 -41.83
CA GLU A 582 -36.39 -12.81 -40.67
C GLU A 582 -37.91 -12.79 -40.51
N VAL A 583 -38.36 -13.10 -39.30
CA VAL A 583 -39.76 -13.05 -38.89
C VAL A 583 -39.91 -11.96 -37.84
N ILE A 584 -40.66 -10.90 -38.17
CA ILE A 584 -40.90 -9.77 -37.29
C ILE A 584 -42.37 -9.77 -36.88
N LYS A 585 -42.65 -9.80 -35.57
CA LYS A 585 -44.02 -9.68 -35.06
C LYS A 585 -44.09 -8.66 -33.92
N VAL A 586 -45.09 -7.79 -33.99
CA VAL A 586 -45.46 -6.91 -32.87
C VAL A 586 -46.52 -7.61 -32.02
N VAL A 587 -46.21 -7.79 -30.75
CA VAL A 587 -47.04 -8.41 -29.73
C VAL A 587 -47.65 -7.33 -28.86
N THR A 588 -48.98 -7.20 -28.93
CA THR A 588 -49.75 -6.24 -28.12
C THR A 588 -50.41 -6.89 -26.90
N SER A 589 -50.60 -8.21 -26.93
CA SER A 589 -51.25 -8.96 -25.85
C SER A 589 -50.31 -10.05 -25.35
N LEU A 590 -49.86 -9.89 -24.11
CA LEU A 590 -48.92 -10.76 -23.38
C LEU A 590 -49.64 -11.63 -22.32
N GLU A 591 -50.93 -11.92 -22.51
CA GLU A 591 -51.75 -12.61 -21.51
C GLU A 591 -51.69 -14.14 -21.59
N GLU A 592 -51.43 -14.68 -22.77
CA GLU A 592 -51.47 -16.11 -23.05
C GLU A 592 -50.35 -16.56 -23.99
N SER A 593 -49.93 -17.81 -23.82
CA SER A 593 -49.02 -18.48 -24.74
C SER A 593 -49.74 -18.71 -26.06
N LYS A 594 -49.12 -18.31 -27.18
CA LYS A 594 -49.71 -18.43 -28.51
C LYS A 594 -48.65 -18.48 -29.60
N ILE A 595 -49.02 -19.04 -30.74
CA ILE A 595 -48.27 -18.89 -31.99
C ILE A 595 -48.42 -17.43 -32.44
N LEU A 596 -47.30 -16.83 -32.83
CA LEU A 596 -47.21 -15.44 -33.24
C LEU A 596 -47.25 -15.28 -34.75
N GLU A 597 -46.53 -16.15 -35.45
CA GLU A 597 -46.42 -16.13 -36.91
C GLU A 597 -46.03 -17.51 -37.42
N GLU A 598 -46.64 -17.92 -38.53
CA GLU A 598 -46.21 -19.07 -39.33
C GLU A 598 -45.69 -18.55 -40.67
N ARG A 599 -44.41 -18.80 -40.96
CA ARG A 599 -43.73 -18.27 -42.13
C ARG A 599 -43.32 -19.39 -43.05
N HIS A 600 -43.96 -19.48 -44.21
CA HIS A 600 -43.58 -20.42 -45.26
C HIS A 600 -42.33 -19.88 -46.00
N VAL A 601 -41.33 -20.73 -46.18
CA VAL A 601 -40.06 -20.39 -46.81
C VAL A 601 -39.65 -21.47 -47.80
N HIS A 602 -39.49 -21.04 -49.05
CA HIS A 602 -38.90 -21.85 -50.10
C HIS A 602 -37.38 -21.75 -50.06
N LEU A 603 -36.71 -22.90 -49.93
CA LEU A 603 -35.25 -23.01 -49.81
C LEU A 603 -34.64 -23.66 -51.05
N ARG A 604 -33.77 -22.91 -51.73
CA ARG A 604 -32.98 -23.42 -52.84
C ARG A 604 -31.68 -24.05 -52.36
N LEU A 605 -31.48 -25.33 -52.66
CA LEU A 605 -30.32 -26.08 -52.22
C LEU A 605 -29.18 -26.04 -53.25
N ARG A 606 -27.93 -26.08 -52.77
CA ARG A 606 -26.74 -26.03 -53.62
C ARG A 606 -26.68 -27.29 -54.49
N ARG A 607 -26.74 -27.11 -55.82
CA ARG A 607 -26.43 -28.16 -56.79
C ARG A 607 -24.95 -28.54 -56.63
N SER A 608 -24.66 -29.81 -56.39
CA SER A 608 -23.27 -30.27 -56.35
C SER A 608 -22.71 -30.26 -57.77
N SER A 609 -21.87 -29.28 -58.08
CA SER A 609 -21.05 -29.30 -59.28
C SER A 609 -19.98 -30.39 -59.11
N SER A 610 -20.20 -31.54 -59.75
CA SER A 610 -19.15 -32.52 -60.01
C SER A 610 -18.03 -31.86 -60.82
N SER A 611 -16.77 -32.13 -60.44
CA SER A 611 -15.53 -31.75 -61.11
C SER A 611 -15.11 -30.26 -61.05
N ALA A 612 -14.18 -29.94 -60.15
CA ALA A 612 -13.11 -28.98 -60.41
C ALA A 612 -11.93 -29.24 -59.46
N SER A 613 -10.89 -29.86 -60.03
CA SER A 613 -9.47 -29.79 -59.70
C SER A 613 -9.04 -29.78 -58.23
N ILE A 614 -8.44 -30.90 -57.84
CA ILE A 614 -7.45 -31.08 -56.79
C ILE A 614 -6.37 -29.98 -56.94
N SER A 615 -6.51 -28.85 -56.24
CA SER A 615 -5.38 -27.97 -55.97
C SER A 615 -4.72 -28.47 -54.69
N THR A 616 -3.49 -28.94 -54.84
CA THR A 616 -2.59 -29.40 -53.78
C THR A 616 -2.47 -28.37 -52.65
N PRO A 617 -2.34 -28.82 -51.40
CA PRO A 617 -2.36 -27.95 -50.23
C PRO A 617 -1.08 -27.11 -50.19
N SER A 618 -1.22 -25.80 -50.29
CA SER A 618 -0.13 -24.88 -50.01
C SER A 618 0.30 -25.03 -48.54
N PRO A 619 1.60 -25.09 -48.23
CA PRO A 619 2.08 -25.28 -46.88
C PRO A 619 1.74 -24.07 -46.02
N VAL A 620 1.27 -24.35 -44.81
CA VAL A 620 0.95 -23.41 -43.74
C VAL A 620 2.22 -22.62 -43.40
N ILE A 621 2.36 -21.42 -43.96
CA ILE A 621 3.32 -20.43 -43.46
C ILE A 621 2.68 -19.81 -42.22
N ALA A 622 3.33 -20.03 -41.07
CA ALA A 622 2.92 -19.48 -39.78
C ALA A 622 2.81 -17.94 -39.86
N PRO A 623 1.77 -17.35 -39.26
CA PRO A 623 1.45 -15.94 -39.42
C PRO A 623 2.51 -15.06 -38.74
N VAL A 624 3.23 -14.31 -39.55
CA VAL A 624 4.05 -13.17 -39.10
C VAL A 624 3.09 -12.08 -38.65
N TYR A 625 3.05 -11.84 -37.34
CA TYR A 625 2.35 -10.74 -36.70
C TYR A 625 2.86 -9.41 -37.26
N HIS A 626 2.07 -8.75 -38.12
CA HIS A 626 2.24 -7.33 -38.43
C HIS A 626 1.20 -6.51 -37.65
N PRO A 627 1.61 -5.44 -36.93
CA PRO A 627 0.73 -4.72 -36.04
C PRO A 627 -0.14 -3.68 -36.77
N PHE A 628 -1.43 -3.72 -36.44
CA PHE A 628 -2.37 -2.59 -36.32
C PHE A 628 -2.27 -1.44 -37.33
N GLY A 629 -3.15 -1.48 -38.33
CA GLY A 629 -3.57 -0.32 -39.12
C GLY A 629 -5.10 -0.29 -39.24
N HIS A 630 -5.73 0.52 -38.39
CA HIS A 630 -7.04 1.18 -38.51
C HIS A 630 -8.16 0.54 -39.35
N LEU A 631 -9.28 0.24 -38.69
CA LEU A 631 -10.61 0.72 -39.09
C LEU A 631 -11.59 0.62 -37.91
N ASN A 632 -12.10 1.79 -37.53
CA ASN A 632 -13.11 2.03 -36.50
C ASN A 632 -14.40 1.25 -36.79
N ASN A 633 -14.89 0.50 -35.80
CA ASN A 633 -16.31 0.48 -35.44
C ASN A 633 -16.42 -0.03 -33.99
N GLY A 634 -16.79 0.90 -33.11
CA GLY A 634 -16.80 0.73 -31.66
C GLY A 634 -17.78 -0.34 -31.20
N PHE A 635 -17.26 -1.52 -30.90
CA PHE A 635 -17.95 -2.50 -30.06
C PHE A 635 -17.86 -2.01 -28.61
N HIS A 636 -18.89 -1.28 -28.19
CA HIS A 636 -19.16 -1.03 -26.79
C HIS A 636 -19.53 -2.36 -26.11
N HIS A 637 -18.52 -3.00 -25.52
CA HIS A 637 -18.71 -4.02 -24.50
C HIS A 637 -19.32 -3.35 -23.25
N THR A 638 -20.64 -3.27 -23.17
CA THR A 638 -21.33 -3.00 -21.90
C THR A 638 -21.59 -4.33 -21.23
N THR A 639 -20.69 -4.67 -20.32
CA THR A 639 -20.79 -5.78 -19.39
C THR A 639 -22.03 -5.63 -18.53
N SER A 640 -22.89 -6.66 -18.61
CA SER A 640 -24.03 -6.86 -17.74
C SER A 640 -23.59 -6.92 -16.26
N SER A 641 -24.21 -6.05 -15.47
CA SER A 641 -24.03 -5.91 -14.03
C SER A 641 -24.78 -6.98 -13.25
N PRO A 642 -24.12 -7.78 -12.41
CA PRO A 642 -24.72 -8.34 -11.20
C PRO A 642 -24.49 -7.32 -10.08
N GLN A 643 -25.44 -6.40 -9.93
CA GLN A 643 -25.53 -5.55 -8.75
C GLN A 643 -25.88 -6.39 -7.50
N LEU A 644 -25.14 -6.14 -6.42
CA LEU A 644 -25.57 -6.24 -5.02
C LEU A 644 -25.80 -7.64 -4.43
N ARG A 645 -24.71 -8.37 -4.13
CA ARG A 645 -24.59 -9.12 -2.86
C ARG A 645 -23.14 -9.06 -2.36
N GLY A 646 -22.95 -8.49 -1.17
CA GLY A 646 -21.67 -8.57 -0.45
C GLY A 646 -21.04 -7.24 -0.01
N PHE A 647 -21.82 -6.18 0.19
CA PHE A 647 -21.40 -5.15 1.15
C PHE A 647 -21.55 -5.75 2.55
N TRP A 648 -20.56 -5.49 3.41
CA TRP A 648 -20.35 -6.00 4.78
C TRP A 648 -19.54 -7.31 4.88
N HIS A 649 -18.33 -7.15 5.44
CA HIS A 649 -17.33 -8.16 5.82
C HIS A 649 -16.23 -8.51 4.80
N ARG A 650 -15.34 -7.55 4.51
CA ARG A 650 -13.91 -7.88 4.34
C ARG A 650 -13.05 -6.85 5.07
N LYS A 651 -12.45 -7.29 6.17
CA LYS A 651 -11.48 -6.54 6.98
C LYS A 651 -10.40 -5.94 6.09
N GLN A 652 -10.03 -4.69 6.38
CA GLN A 652 -8.88 -3.98 5.85
C GLN A 652 -7.63 -4.88 5.82
N THR A 653 -7.29 -5.41 4.65
CA THR A 653 -5.97 -6.01 4.40
C THR A 653 -5.06 -4.92 3.86
N GLY A 654 -4.24 -4.35 4.75
CA GLY A 654 -2.86 -3.96 4.49
C GLY A 654 -2.58 -3.03 3.31
N MET A 655 -3.00 -1.75 3.38
CA MET A 655 -2.26 -0.68 2.71
C MET A 655 -1.12 -0.25 3.65
N ASN A 656 0.12 -0.60 3.31
CA ASN A 656 1.28 -0.07 4.04
C ASN A 656 1.49 1.41 3.70
N ARG A 657 2.07 2.16 4.66
CA ARG A 657 2.18 3.63 4.69
C ARG A 657 2.87 4.32 3.50
N HIS A 658 3.37 3.59 2.52
CA HIS A 658 3.98 4.15 1.32
C HIS A 658 3.18 3.93 0.02
N GLY A 659 1.96 3.40 0.10
CA GLY A 659 1.03 3.41 -1.05
C GLY A 659 1.46 2.59 -2.26
N LEU A 660 2.43 1.69 -2.11
CA LEU A 660 2.91 0.80 -3.17
C LEU A 660 2.24 -0.58 -3.06
N THR A 661 1.93 -1.14 -4.21
CA THR A 661 1.35 -2.49 -4.34
C THR A 661 2.43 -3.56 -4.12
N GLU A 662 2.02 -4.76 -3.68
CA GLU A 662 2.92 -5.86 -3.34
C GLU A 662 3.80 -6.28 -4.53
N THR A 663 3.27 -6.15 -5.75
CA THR A 663 3.99 -6.34 -7.02
C THR A 663 5.11 -5.33 -7.23
N GLU A 664 4.90 -4.05 -6.92
CA GLU A 664 5.93 -3.01 -7.07
C GLU A 664 7.09 -3.22 -6.09
N LEU A 665 6.79 -3.71 -4.89
CA LEU A 665 7.79 -4.03 -3.87
C LEU A 665 8.68 -5.21 -4.30
N SER A 666 8.09 -6.26 -4.89
CA SER A 666 8.86 -7.39 -5.44
C SER A 666 9.75 -6.98 -6.59
N SER A 667 9.29 -6.13 -7.51
CA SER A 667 10.13 -5.65 -8.62
C SER A 667 11.33 -4.82 -8.15
N LEU A 668 11.18 -4.01 -7.09
CA LEU A 668 12.29 -3.25 -6.50
C LEU A 668 13.30 -4.15 -5.78
N GLN A 669 12.82 -5.20 -5.11
CA GLN A 669 13.71 -6.18 -4.47
C GLN A 669 14.47 -7.05 -5.47
N GLU A 670 13.88 -7.33 -6.63
CA GLU A 670 14.53 -8.09 -7.70
C GLU A 670 15.63 -7.25 -8.39
N GLN A 671 15.42 -5.95 -8.56
CA GLN A 671 16.44 -5.03 -9.08
C GLN A 671 17.66 -4.91 -8.15
N LEU A 672 17.50 -5.12 -6.84
CA LEU A 672 18.60 -5.15 -5.89
C LEU A 672 19.36 -6.49 -5.87
N ARG A 673 18.88 -7.53 -6.55
CA ARG A 673 19.42 -8.89 -6.49
C ARG A 673 20.22 -9.35 -7.71
N THR A 674 20.43 -8.52 -8.72
CA THR A 674 21.32 -8.89 -9.83
C THR A 674 22.74 -8.33 -9.58
N PRO A 675 23.74 -9.16 -9.22
CA PRO A 675 25.11 -8.71 -9.13
C PRO A 675 25.69 -8.69 -10.56
N SER A 676 25.92 -7.50 -11.10
CA SER A 676 26.69 -7.37 -12.34
C SER A 676 28.16 -7.66 -12.02
N PRO A 677 28.82 -8.61 -12.71
CA PRO A 677 30.24 -8.84 -12.55
C PRO A 677 31.03 -7.68 -13.16
N ASP A 678 32.20 -7.42 -12.59
CA ASP A 678 33.25 -6.56 -13.11
C ASP A 678 32.97 -5.05 -13.24
N LYS A 679 32.97 -4.33 -12.10
CA LYS A 679 33.57 -2.99 -12.05
C LYS A 679 34.34 -2.78 -10.75
N LYS A 680 35.65 -2.54 -10.91
CA LYS A 680 36.60 -2.14 -9.88
C LYS A 680 36.03 -0.98 -9.06
N VAL A 681 36.12 -1.14 -7.74
CA VAL A 681 35.80 -0.17 -6.70
C VAL A 681 36.43 1.18 -7.04
N VAL A 682 35.58 2.15 -7.37
CA VAL A 682 35.91 3.57 -7.26
C VAL A 682 34.75 4.20 -6.50
N ASP A 683 35.07 4.72 -5.32
CA ASP A 683 34.16 5.45 -4.43
C ASP A 683 33.46 6.58 -5.18
N GLU A 684 32.16 6.39 -5.49
CA GLU A 684 31.28 7.49 -5.84
C GLU A 684 30.07 7.50 -4.91
N ASN A 685 30.04 8.55 -4.09
CA ASN A 685 28.96 8.90 -3.17
C ASN A 685 27.60 8.80 -3.84
N VAL A 686 26.78 7.85 -3.38
CA VAL A 686 25.39 7.69 -3.81
C VAL A 686 24.57 8.87 -3.29
N ILE A 687 24.35 9.87 -4.13
CA ILE A 687 23.38 10.94 -3.88
C ILE A 687 21.98 10.38 -4.20
N ILE A 688 21.26 9.98 -3.16
CA ILE A 688 19.87 9.52 -3.26
C ILE A 688 18.98 10.76 -3.47
N HIS A 689 18.47 10.93 -4.69
CA HIS A 689 17.42 11.91 -4.99
C HIS A 689 16.08 11.42 -4.42
N VAL A 690 15.69 11.97 -3.27
CA VAL A 690 14.33 11.77 -2.72
C VAL A 690 13.34 12.63 -3.52
N PRO A 691 12.26 12.06 -4.09
CA PRO A 691 11.29 12.83 -4.88
C PRO A 691 10.58 13.87 -4.01
N LYS A 692 10.52 15.12 -4.50
CA LYS A 692 9.74 16.20 -3.87
C LYS A 692 8.26 15.81 -3.80
N LEU A 693 7.76 15.54 -2.60
CA LEU A 693 6.34 15.39 -2.31
C LEU A 693 5.61 16.69 -2.70
N THR A 694 4.75 16.59 -3.71
CA THR A 694 3.89 17.68 -4.16
C THR A 694 2.88 18.02 -3.06
N ARG A 695 3.04 19.22 -2.50
CA ARG A 695 2.23 19.80 -1.43
C ARG A 695 0.76 19.86 -1.88
N ARG A 696 -0.10 18.98 -1.35
CA ARG A 696 -1.57 19.07 -1.53
C ARG A 696 -2.06 20.38 -0.90
N ARG A 697 -2.41 21.37 -1.73
CA ARG A 697 -3.15 22.57 -1.30
C ARG A 697 -4.49 22.11 -0.71
N ARG A 698 -4.73 22.40 0.57
CA ARG A 698 -6.06 22.32 1.19
C ARG A 698 -6.98 23.31 0.48
N THR A 699 -7.96 22.81 -0.24
CA THR A 699 -9.09 23.59 -0.75
C THR A 699 -10.03 23.89 0.41
N THR A 700 -10.02 25.13 0.88
CA THR A 700 -11.07 25.69 1.75
C THR A 700 -12.33 25.87 0.92
N THR A 701 -13.37 25.12 1.25
CA THR A 701 -14.73 25.26 0.74
C THR A 701 -15.34 26.57 1.24
N THR A 702 -15.46 27.57 0.38
CA THR A 702 -16.36 28.71 0.57
C THR A 702 -17.42 28.63 -0.51
N ASN A 703 -18.66 28.42 -0.08
CA ASN A 703 -19.87 28.50 -0.90
C ASN A 703 -20.05 29.94 -1.40
N SER A 704 -20.14 30.13 -2.71
CA SER A 704 -20.82 31.26 -3.31
C SER A 704 -21.23 30.89 -4.72
N GLU A 705 -22.52 31.00 -4.96
CA GLU A 705 -23.29 30.64 -6.15
C GLU A 705 -22.88 31.44 -7.39
N ASP A 706 -22.99 30.76 -8.54
CA ASP A 706 -23.44 31.21 -9.85
C ASP A 706 -23.02 32.60 -10.34
N THR A 707 -22.09 32.61 -11.30
CA THR A 707 -22.21 33.44 -12.50
C THR A 707 -21.41 32.82 -13.64
N GLU A 708 -22.13 32.18 -14.57
CA GLU A 708 -21.65 31.88 -15.91
C GLU A 708 -21.25 33.17 -16.63
N LYS A 709 -20.04 33.22 -17.21
CA LYS A 709 -19.76 33.89 -18.49
C LYS A 709 -18.35 33.61 -19.01
N SER A 710 -18.34 32.86 -20.11
CA SER A 710 -17.51 33.03 -21.33
C SER A 710 -15.99 33.16 -21.23
N ASP A 711 -15.35 32.04 -21.58
CA ASP A 711 -14.13 31.89 -22.40
C ASP A 711 -13.46 33.17 -22.92
N THR A 712 -12.28 33.48 -22.40
CA THR A 712 -11.19 34.08 -23.20
C THR A 712 -9.81 33.58 -22.75
N ASN A 713 -9.11 33.00 -23.71
CA ASN A 713 -7.66 32.74 -23.81
C ASN A 713 -6.77 33.31 -22.69
N ASN A 714 -6.08 32.43 -21.96
CA ASN A 714 -4.81 32.80 -21.33
C ASN A 714 -3.76 31.71 -21.54
N LYS A 715 -2.78 32.06 -22.38
CA LYS A 715 -1.55 31.32 -22.65
C LYS A 715 -0.73 31.20 -21.36
N THR A 716 -0.37 29.96 -21.02
CA THR A 716 0.58 29.61 -19.97
C THR A 716 1.97 30.26 -20.20
N PRO A 717 2.54 30.99 -19.22
CA PRO A 717 3.84 31.60 -19.36
C PRO A 717 4.97 30.59 -19.10
N GLU A 718 5.88 30.46 -20.06
CA GLU A 718 7.12 29.69 -19.95
C GLU A 718 8.00 30.24 -18.83
N SER A 719 8.19 29.46 -17.77
CA SER A 719 9.12 29.75 -16.70
C SER A 719 10.56 29.56 -17.18
N GLN A 720 11.26 30.65 -17.48
CA GLN A 720 12.70 30.68 -17.73
C GLN A 720 13.47 30.22 -16.47
N ALA A 721 13.86 28.95 -16.43
CA ALA A 721 14.77 28.41 -15.43
C ALA A 721 16.20 28.94 -15.70
N ARG A 722 16.61 29.99 -14.96
CA ARG A 722 18.01 30.44 -14.94
C ARG A 722 18.91 29.34 -14.39
N ARG A 723 19.66 28.70 -15.31
CA ARG A 723 20.66 27.67 -15.03
C ARG A 723 21.92 28.36 -14.47
N VAL A 724 22.06 28.38 -13.15
CA VAL A 724 23.28 28.86 -12.49
C VAL A 724 24.34 27.76 -12.58
N HIS A 725 25.34 27.97 -13.44
CA HIS A 725 26.50 27.08 -13.56
C HIS A 725 27.44 27.29 -12.36
N VAL A 726 27.35 26.41 -11.36
CA VAL A 726 28.36 26.33 -10.30
C VAL A 726 29.55 25.56 -10.85
N HIS A 727 30.67 26.25 -11.09
CA HIS A 727 31.94 25.63 -11.48
C HIS A 727 32.54 24.91 -10.27
N GLY A 728 32.47 23.57 -10.27
CA GLY A 728 33.14 22.72 -9.30
C GLY A 728 34.64 22.69 -9.53
N GLY A 729 35.38 23.62 -8.92
CA GLY A 729 36.83 23.56 -8.80
C GLY A 729 37.23 22.42 -7.87
N LYS A 730 37.79 21.34 -8.42
CA LYS A 730 38.43 20.26 -7.65
C LYS A 730 39.79 20.74 -7.13
N ASP A 731 39.80 21.49 -6.03
CA ASP A 731 41.04 21.74 -5.30
C ASP A 731 41.47 20.46 -4.58
N LYS A 732 42.45 19.77 -5.18
CA LYS A 732 43.12 18.61 -4.58
C LYS A 732 43.99 19.09 -3.41
N TRP A 733 43.48 18.94 -2.18
CA TRP A 733 44.26 19.12 -0.96
C TRP A 733 45.26 17.97 -0.80
N ASN A 734 46.49 18.19 -1.28
CA ASN A 734 47.62 17.29 -1.09
C ASN A 734 48.15 17.43 0.35
N TRP A 735 47.89 16.43 1.18
CA TRP A 735 48.53 16.26 2.49
C TRP A 735 50.02 15.95 2.31
N LYS A 736 50.87 16.97 2.17
CA LYS A 736 52.31 16.82 2.41
C LYS A 736 52.58 16.97 3.91
N LYS A 737 52.96 15.85 4.53
CA LYS A 737 53.41 15.73 5.92
C LYS A 737 54.33 16.90 6.31
N GLY A 738 53.92 17.60 7.36
CA GLY A 738 54.60 18.76 7.90
C GLY A 738 56.05 18.46 8.28
N LYS A 739 56.97 19.28 7.75
CA LYS A 739 58.16 19.72 8.47
C LYS A 739 58.19 21.25 8.42
N SER A 740 58.61 21.82 9.55
CA SER A 740 58.85 23.23 9.85
C SER A 740 57.64 24.19 9.82
N ARG A 741 57.16 24.52 11.02
CA ARG A 741 56.44 25.75 11.38
C ARG A 741 57.24 26.98 10.90
N PRO A 742 56.65 27.94 10.17
CA PRO A 742 57.17 29.29 10.12
C PRO A 742 56.64 30.07 11.34
N LYS A 743 57.58 30.57 12.14
CA LYS A 743 57.34 31.66 13.10
C LYS A 743 56.98 32.89 12.28
N PHE A 744 55.76 33.41 12.42
CA PHE A 744 55.43 34.75 11.96
C PHE A 744 55.46 35.68 13.16
N THR A 745 56.44 36.59 13.13
CA THR A 745 56.35 37.94 13.71
C THR A 745 55.15 38.69 13.15
#